data_AF-A0A356AW24-F1
#
_entry.id   AF-A0A356AW24-F1
#
_cell.length_a   1.000
_cell.length_b   1.000
_cell.length_c   1.000
_cell.angle_alpha   90.00
_cell.angle_beta   90.00
_cell.angle_gamma   90.00
#
_symmetry.space_group_name_H-M   'P 1'
#
loop_
_entity.id
_entity.type
_entity.pdbx_description
1 polymer ?
#
loop_
_entity_poly.entity_id
_entity_poly.type
_entity_poly.pdbx_seq_one_letter_code
_entity_poly.pdbx_strand_id
1 'polypeptide(L)'
;MEWGYIMETKLTTYVKKYAYQLGADLVGVANIERYENAPIKMSPKGILPTAKSVIVCAIHHPDAAIELDGEIHSQVMGPYGVQMTMNYKLDLMSFKIGRMLEDMGYKSVPIASSNIWRYRGYKDLDAVFAPDISHIYSAVAAGLGELGWNGICITPEYGPRNRFVSIITEAELEPNPLYDGEKLCDMCGRCIEHCPTDAYRKEVDGVKDVVIEGKHHRFANKNLWRCAWGEHFGVDLDLPQPDVVDEKVLLDYVDKYGRRGGEMGVCLKVCLPKHLRKPEPDYCKIADRRHRQTVATGLPLDRSVYDRILGICQDWDIDSVHFVSEQKLADKNIDITKDLPDGKSVILITERYSIPAASPEEYREKFPEDCRSYRQISDLSKGFAELDICRLLEKVGYSALTMTYMKHDAIRKICEVKNEGDTMINTAMILTEAPVTDKAFTNLNQSKNPEDLKQEIYRIAMEKGADLMGVASAESIDSIAYQLRDIRKDEKIISAVDKNDIFKAYKPYIEVKKRMIHDTSDYIHGAKSVIIAGLHYPVTPVERLGKPPAEAIGPYVFVQYETNWLLGQIGYSICQALENMGHKAIFTYNLTGAGSVVGSPRGFFADATCNTLEAVAAGLGTLALNGSVNTDEYGIHQRFIAIITDAELEPDQVSVGNPDTCSECRKCIDACPTRALNAKEIVELDIGGVKVPYLPVDVNRCDWASKYALTDEDGNKFGGNVTDIPCPYEVTSENLDAALRQQDYVYKFRPVTGESCIINCPLNGAFVMAE
;
A
#
# COMPACT_ATOMS: atom_id res chain seq x y z
N MET A 1 35.89 19.84 4.87
CA MET A 1 35.37 18.86 5.83
C MET A 1 34.21 19.44 6.64
N GLU A 2 34.32 20.60 7.31
CA GLU A 2 33.18 21.18 8.06
C GLU A 2 31.95 21.54 7.21
N TRP A 3 32.13 22.01 5.96
CA TRP A 3 31.00 22.37 5.09
C TRP A 3 30.19 21.15 4.58
N GLY A 4 30.83 19.99 4.39
CA GLY A 4 30.12 18.74 4.02
C GLY A 4 29.29 18.20 5.17
N TYR A 5 29.87 18.17 6.38
CA TYR A 5 29.18 17.74 7.60
C TYR A 5 27.94 18.60 7.92
N ILE A 6 28.01 19.92 7.69
CA ILE A 6 26.86 20.84 7.87
C ILE A 6 25.71 20.54 6.89
N MET A 7 26.00 20.02 5.69
CA MET A 7 24.97 19.66 4.71
C MET A 7 24.30 18.31 5.04
N GLU A 8 25.06 17.32 5.51
CA GLU A 8 24.56 15.99 5.89
C GLU A 8 23.58 16.06 7.08
N THR A 9 23.90 16.82 8.13
CA THR A 9 23.00 16.99 9.29
C THR A 9 21.71 17.72 8.91
N LYS A 10 21.77 18.69 7.99
CA LYS A 10 20.58 19.39 7.48
C LYS A 10 19.65 18.46 6.70
N LEU A 11 20.22 17.67 5.77
CA LEU A 11 19.43 16.71 4.99
C LEU A 11 18.81 15.64 5.90
N THR A 12 19.60 15.10 6.85
CA THR A 12 19.11 14.13 7.84
C THR A 12 17.94 14.69 8.65
N THR A 13 18.05 15.93 9.11
CA THR A 13 16.98 16.61 9.86
C THR A 13 15.73 16.82 8.98
N TYR A 14 15.92 17.19 7.72
CA TYR A 14 14.83 17.37 6.76
C TYR A 14 14.07 16.06 6.51
N VAL A 15 14.79 14.96 6.23
CA VAL A 15 14.21 13.62 6.04
C VAL A 15 13.40 13.20 7.28
N LYS A 16 13.98 13.35 8.48
CA LYS A 16 13.28 13.04 9.74
C LYS A 16 12.02 13.89 9.91
N LYS A 17 12.11 15.20 9.67
CA LYS A 17 10.95 16.10 9.75
C LYS A 17 9.84 15.65 8.80
N TYR A 18 10.17 15.32 7.55
CA TYR A 18 9.19 14.86 6.57
C TYR A 18 8.54 13.54 7.00
N ALA A 19 9.33 12.56 7.45
CA ALA A 19 8.80 11.31 7.98
C ALA A 19 7.83 11.51 9.17
N TYR A 20 8.14 12.43 10.09
CA TYR A 20 7.22 12.79 11.19
C TYR A 20 5.95 13.49 10.70
N GLN A 21 6.04 14.34 9.66
CA GLN A 21 4.87 14.96 9.03
C GLN A 21 3.96 13.92 8.37
N LEU A 22 4.51 12.84 7.82
CA LEU A 22 3.76 11.72 7.26
C LEU A 22 3.17 10.77 8.33
N GLY A 23 3.43 11.04 9.62
CA GLY A 23 2.85 10.29 10.73
C GLY A 23 3.73 9.17 11.29
N ALA A 24 5.05 9.20 11.12
CA ALA A 24 5.96 8.33 11.87
C ALA A 24 5.94 8.66 13.39
N ASP A 25 6.18 7.66 14.24
CA ASP A 25 6.47 7.88 15.68
C ASP A 25 7.96 7.90 15.98
N LEU A 26 8.73 7.07 15.27
CA LEU A 26 10.17 6.96 15.42
C LEU A 26 10.81 6.98 14.03
N VAL A 27 11.96 7.63 13.91
CA VAL A 27 12.75 7.67 12.69
C VAL A 27 14.22 7.48 13.05
N GLY A 28 14.82 6.42 12.51
CA GLY A 28 16.23 6.11 12.69
C GLY A 28 16.96 6.11 11.35
N VAL A 29 18.27 6.34 11.40
CA VAL A 29 19.17 6.25 10.25
C VAL A 29 20.32 5.31 10.59
N ALA A 30 20.57 4.35 9.71
CA ALA A 30 21.75 3.48 9.75
C ALA A 30 22.70 3.86 8.61
N ASN A 31 24.00 3.90 8.89
CA ASN A 31 25.04 3.92 7.85
C ASN A 31 25.22 2.52 7.27
N ILE A 32 25.76 2.46 6.05
CA ILE A 32 25.79 1.21 5.30
C ILE A 32 26.73 0.15 5.88
N GLU A 33 27.75 0.55 6.64
CA GLU A 33 28.73 -0.35 7.28
C GLU A 33 28.06 -1.29 8.30
N ARG A 34 26.93 -0.88 8.90
CA ARG A 34 26.16 -1.70 9.85
C ARG A 34 25.57 -2.97 9.24
N TYR A 35 25.60 -3.09 7.91
CA TYR A 35 25.11 -4.24 7.16
C TYR A 35 26.23 -5.15 6.65
N GLU A 36 27.49 -4.96 7.06
CA GLU A 36 28.64 -5.76 6.58
C GLU A 36 28.47 -7.28 6.79
N ASN A 37 27.77 -7.68 7.85
CA ASN A 37 27.51 -9.08 8.20
C ASN A 37 26.16 -9.59 7.66
N ALA A 38 25.38 -8.74 6.99
CA ALA A 38 24.11 -9.15 6.40
C ALA A 38 24.37 -10.01 5.15
N PRO A 39 23.61 -11.09 4.91
CA PRO A 39 23.68 -11.83 3.66
C PRO A 39 23.47 -10.87 2.49
N ILE A 40 24.36 -10.90 1.49
CA ILE A 40 24.36 -9.87 0.43
C ILE A 40 22.99 -9.78 -0.29
N LYS A 41 22.29 -10.91 -0.49
CA LYS A 41 20.95 -10.96 -1.11
C LYS A 41 19.80 -10.43 -0.25
N MET A 42 20.05 -10.19 1.04
CA MET A 42 19.12 -9.58 2.00
C MET A 42 19.70 -8.29 2.60
N SER A 43 20.66 -7.67 1.92
CA SER A 43 21.36 -6.47 2.38
C SER A 43 21.02 -5.26 1.52
N PRO A 44 21.14 -4.03 2.04
CA PRO A 44 20.90 -2.84 1.24
C PRO A 44 21.85 -2.72 0.05
N LYS A 45 23.14 -3.07 0.20
CA LYS A 45 24.12 -3.15 -0.92
C LYS A 45 23.79 -4.26 -1.94
N GLY A 46 23.01 -5.25 -1.54
CA GLY A 46 22.40 -6.24 -2.44
C GLY A 46 21.47 -5.60 -3.46
N ILE A 47 20.62 -4.68 -2.98
CA ILE A 47 19.57 -4.05 -3.76
C ILE A 47 20.12 -2.84 -4.50
N LEU A 48 20.80 -1.94 -3.79
CA LEU A 48 21.44 -0.73 -4.31
C LEU A 48 22.93 -0.76 -3.93
N PRO A 49 23.83 -1.22 -4.82
CA PRO A 49 25.26 -1.39 -4.51
C PRO A 49 25.98 -0.12 -4.05
N THR A 50 25.46 1.03 -4.44
CA THR A 50 25.96 2.38 -4.13
C THR A 50 25.35 3.00 -2.87
N ALA A 51 24.45 2.29 -2.17
CA ALA A 51 23.79 2.79 -0.97
C ALA A 51 24.78 3.29 0.08
N LYS A 52 24.45 4.41 0.72
CA LYS A 52 25.21 5.02 1.82
C LYS A 52 24.46 4.96 3.15
N SER A 53 23.13 5.02 3.10
CA SER A 53 22.31 5.05 4.30
C SER A 53 21.01 4.25 4.13
N VAL A 54 20.46 3.81 5.26
CA VAL A 54 19.11 3.23 5.37
C VAL A 54 18.31 4.04 6.38
N ILE A 55 17.19 4.60 5.93
CA ILE A 55 16.22 5.28 6.79
C ILE A 55 15.21 4.24 7.26
N VAL A 56 14.86 4.27 8.54
CA VAL A 56 13.84 3.40 9.12
C VAL A 56 12.78 4.24 9.81
N CYS A 57 11.54 4.11 9.35
CA CYS A 57 10.37 4.74 9.98
C CYS A 57 9.59 3.68 10.77
N ALA A 58 9.05 4.07 11.91
CA ALA A 58 8.20 3.21 12.73
C ALA A 58 6.90 3.90 13.11
N ILE A 59 5.85 3.09 13.25
CA ILE A 59 4.59 3.50 13.87
C ILE A 59 4.19 2.48 14.94
N HIS A 60 3.69 2.95 16.07
CA HIS A 60 3.21 2.09 17.14
C HIS A 60 1.75 1.68 16.91
N HIS A 61 1.41 0.48 17.40
CA HIS A 61 0.02 0.06 17.50
C HIS A 61 -0.66 0.86 18.61
N PRO A 62 -1.94 1.25 18.45
CA PRO A 62 -2.74 1.71 19.58
C PRO A 62 -2.70 0.66 20.71
N ASP A 63 -2.38 1.09 21.92
CA ASP A 63 -2.18 0.22 23.07
C ASP A 63 -3.41 -0.63 23.34
N ALA A 64 -4.60 -0.01 23.33
CA ALA A 64 -5.85 -0.71 23.63
C ALA A 64 -6.14 -1.82 22.61
N ALA A 65 -5.73 -1.66 21.35
CA ALA A 65 -5.88 -2.70 20.33
C ALA A 65 -5.01 -3.93 20.63
N ILE A 66 -3.83 -3.75 21.23
CA ILE A 66 -2.96 -4.86 21.66
C ILE A 66 -3.41 -5.44 23.00
N GLU A 67 -3.81 -4.58 23.92
CA GLU A 67 -4.15 -4.95 25.30
C GLU A 67 -5.46 -5.74 25.36
N LEU A 68 -6.48 -5.35 24.59
CA LEU A 68 -7.82 -5.92 24.69
C LEU A 68 -8.11 -7.02 23.67
N ASP A 69 -7.42 -7.04 22.53
CA ASP A 69 -7.67 -8.05 21.49
C ASP A 69 -6.92 -9.36 21.75
N GLY A 70 -7.37 -10.47 21.16
CA GLY A 70 -6.74 -11.79 21.32
C GLY A 70 -6.83 -12.40 22.73
N GLU A 71 -7.63 -11.83 23.64
CA GLU A 71 -7.85 -12.35 25.01
C GLU A 71 -8.71 -13.62 25.04
N ILE A 72 -9.63 -13.79 24.08
CA ILE A 72 -10.47 -14.99 23.95
C ILE A 72 -9.68 -16.09 23.22
N HIS A 73 -9.09 -15.73 22.08
CA HIS A 73 -8.32 -16.62 21.22
C HIS A 73 -7.50 -15.74 20.25
N SER A 74 -6.25 -16.08 19.94
CA SER A 74 -5.39 -15.22 19.10
C SER A 74 -5.84 -15.10 17.64
N GLN A 75 -6.59 -16.08 17.12
CA GLN A 75 -7.28 -16.00 15.80
C GLN A 75 -8.67 -15.33 15.85
N VAL A 76 -9.06 -14.71 16.97
CA VAL A 76 -10.21 -13.80 17.04
C VAL A 76 -9.63 -12.38 17.08
N MET A 77 -9.64 -11.73 15.92
CA MET A 77 -9.06 -10.40 15.73
C MET A 77 -10.17 -9.40 15.37
N GLY A 78 -10.24 -8.30 16.11
CA GLY A 78 -11.04 -7.12 15.81
C GLY A 78 -10.13 -5.91 15.76
N PRO A 79 -9.91 -5.19 16.87
CA PRO A 79 -9.02 -4.04 16.94
C PRO A 79 -7.60 -4.26 16.40
N TYR A 80 -7.03 -5.45 16.57
CA TYR A 80 -5.69 -5.78 16.04
C TYR A 80 -5.62 -5.73 14.51
N GLY A 81 -6.77 -5.77 13.82
CA GLY A 81 -6.87 -5.54 12.38
C GLY A 81 -6.22 -4.24 11.91
N VAL A 82 -6.06 -3.25 12.80
CA VAL A 82 -5.33 -1.99 12.55
C VAL A 82 -3.92 -2.21 12.03
N GLN A 83 -3.29 -3.36 12.32
CA GLN A 83 -1.96 -3.69 11.79
C GLN A 83 -1.91 -3.62 10.24
N MET A 84 -3.02 -3.94 9.55
CA MET A 84 -3.07 -3.81 8.09
C MET A 84 -3.03 -2.35 7.65
N THR A 85 -3.81 -1.48 8.30
CA THR A 85 -3.76 -0.02 8.11
C THR A 85 -2.36 0.52 8.38
N MET A 86 -1.69 0.03 9.43
CA MET A 86 -0.30 0.39 9.73
C MET A 86 0.65 0.02 8.59
N ASN A 87 0.52 -1.18 8.01
CA ASN A 87 1.34 -1.60 6.87
C ASN A 87 1.12 -0.66 5.67
N TYR A 88 -0.12 -0.32 5.33
CA TYR A 88 -0.41 0.60 4.22
C TYR A 88 0.15 2.00 4.48
N LYS A 89 0.06 2.50 5.71
CA LYS A 89 0.59 3.83 6.06
C LYS A 89 2.13 3.87 5.97
N LEU A 90 2.78 2.76 6.35
CA LEU A 90 4.22 2.59 6.22
C LEU A 90 4.67 2.48 4.75
N ASP A 91 3.90 1.79 3.91
CA ASP A 91 4.12 1.75 2.46
C ASP A 91 4.08 3.18 1.87
N LEU A 92 3.05 3.97 2.21
CA LEU A 92 2.94 5.38 1.81
C LEU A 92 4.14 6.21 2.27
N MET A 93 4.59 6.06 3.52
CA MET A 93 5.77 6.75 4.04
C MET A 93 7.04 6.38 3.26
N SER A 94 7.25 5.08 3.05
CA SER A 94 8.40 4.55 2.32
C SER A 94 8.46 5.12 0.90
N PHE A 95 7.33 5.09 0.19
CA PHE A 95 7.22 5.61 -1.17
C PHE A 95 7.46 7.12 -1.24
N LYS A 96 6.77 7.92 -0.42
CA LYS A 96 6.91 9.38 -0.43
C LYS A 96 8.32 9.85 -0.05
N ILE A 97 8.96 9.20 0.92
CA ILE A 97 10.35 9.51 1.29
C ILE A 97 11.32 9.10 0.18
N GLY A 98 11.13 7.93 -0.43
CA GLY A 98 11.96 7.47 -1.55
C GLY A 98 11.89 8.41 -2.75
N ARG A 99 10.69 8.87 -3.10
CA ARG A 99 10.47 9.88 -4.13
C ARG A 99 11.11 11.22 -3.80
N MET A 100 10.84 11.77 -2.63
CA MET A 100 11.43 13.05 -2.20
C MET A 100 12.96 13.04 -2.30
N LEU A 101 13.62 11.92 -1.97
CA LEU A 101 15.06 11.79 -2.14
C LEU A 101 15.50 11.71 -3.61
N GLU A 102 14.72 11.03 -4.45
CA GLU A 102 14.98 10.96 -5.89
C GLU A 102 14.81 12.33 -6.57
N ASP A 103 13.78 13.10 -6.18
CA ASP A 103 13.57 14.49 -6.61
C ASP A 103 14.73 15.41 -6.20
N MET A 104 15.45 15.06 -5.13
CA MET A 104 16.68 15.72 -4.68
C MET A 104 17.95 15.18 -5.37
N GLY A 105 17.83 14.26 -6.31
CA GLY A 105 18.94 13.67 -7.06
C GLY A 105 19.60 12.46 -6.40
N TYR A 106 19.04 11.91 -5.32
CA TYR A 106 19.58 10.72 -4.65
C TYR A 106 18.85 9.46 -5.07
N LYS A 107 19.57 8.51 -5.67
CA LYS A 107 19.00 7.19 -5.97
C LYS A 107 18.49 6.55 -4.69
N SER A 108 17.23 6.14 -4.72
CA SER A 108 16.53 5.68 -3.54
C SER A 108 15.61 4.51 -3.88
N VAL A 109 15.71 3.44 -3.10
CA VAL A 109 14.87 2.24 -3.22
C VAL A 109 13.99 2.15 -1.99
N PRO A 110 12.71 2.58 -2.08
CA PRO A 110 11.76 2.38 -1.01
C PRO A 110 11.34 0.90 -0.99
N ILE A 111 11.14 0.34 0.21
CA ILE A 111 10.80 -1.07 0.40
C ILE A 111 9.40 -1.17 1.01
N ALA A 112 8.59 -2.12 0.53
CA ALA A 112 7.27 -2.41 1.09
C ALA A 112 7.38 -3.01 2.49
N SER A 113 6.45 -2.66 3.38
CA SER A 113 6.44 -3.04 4.78
C SER A 113 6.26 -4.55 5.01
N SER A 114 5.67 -5.27 4.04
CA SER A 114 5.38 -6.71 4.13
C SER A 114 4.92 -7.30 2.77
N ASN A 115 4.55 -8.58 2.80
CA ASN A 115 3.89 -9.38 1.74
C ASN A 115 4.72 -9.75 0.51
N ILE A 116 5.97 -9.32 0.44
CA ILE A 116 6.91 -9.75 -0.59
C ILE A 116 8.01 -10.58 0.06
N TRP A 117 7.90 -11.91 -0.05
CA TRP A 117 8.77 -12.86 0.64
C TRP A 117 9.21 -13.97 -0.28
N ARG A 118 10.47 -14.38 -0.13
CA ARG A 118 10.97 -15.66 -0.61
C ARG A 118 10.70 -16.68 0.50
N TYR A 119 9.61 -17.43 0.37
CA TYR A 119 9.22 -18.44 1.36
C TYR A 119 10.24 -19.58 1.46
N ARG A 120 10.85 -19.94 0.32
CA ARG A 120 11.87 -20.99 0.21
C ARG A 120 13.26 -20.36 0.03
N GLY A 121 14.30 -21.18 0.23
CA GLY A 121 15.68 -20.78 -0.04
C GLY A 121 15.86 -20.27 -1.47
N TYR A 122 16.76 -19.30 -1.66
CA TYR A 122 16.96 -18.65 -2.96
C TYR A 122 18.43 -18.61 -3.33
N LYS A 123 18.81 -19.45 -4.29
CA LYS A 123 20.21 -19.61 -4.74
C LYS A 123 21.11 -19.95 -3.54
N ASP A 124 22.13 -19.14 -3.27
CA ASP A 124 23.07 -19.25 -2.14
C ASP A 124 22.51 -18.66 -0.83
N LEU A 125 21.33 -18.05 -0.83
CA LEU A 125 20.67 -17.58 0.39
C LEU A 125 19.96 -18.75 1.10
N ASP A 126 20.58 -19.23 2.17
CA ASP A 126 20.03 -20.24 3.08
C ASP A 126 19.11 -19.60 4.13
N ALA A 127 17.94 -19.13 3.68
CA ALA A 127 16.90 -18.58 4.55
C ALA A 127 15.50 -18.87 3.97
N VAL A 128 14.56 -19.20 4.86
CA VAL A 128 13.13 -19.28 4.55
C VAL A 128 12.42 -18.02 5.04
N PHE A 129 11.30 -17.67 4.42
CA PHE A 129 10.58 -16.41 4.67
C PHE A 129 11.50 -15.17 4.58
N ALA A 130 12.41 -15.17 3.61
CA ALA A 130 13.37 -14.10 3.42
C ALA A 130 12.72 -12.88 2.74
N PRO A 131 12.68 -11.70 3.37
CA PRO A 131 12.34 -10.44 2.70
C PRO A 131 13.50 -9.95 1.84
N ASP A 132 13.26 -8.89 1.04
CA ASP A 132 14.33 -8.17 0.34
C ASP A 132 15.36 -7.57 1.32
N ILE A 133 14.88 -6.96 2.42
CA ILE A 133 15.67 -6.63 3.62
C ILE A 133 14.80 -6.79 4.87
N SER A 134 15.41 -7.09 6.02
CA SER A 134 14.68 -7.15 7.29
C SER A 134 14.48 -5.75 7.89
N HIS A 135 13.23 -5.27 7.93
CA HIS A 135 12.90 -4.03 8.64
C HIS A 135 13.18 -4.13 10.15
N ILE A 136 13.01 -5.33 10.72
CA ILE A 136 13.29 -5.60 12.14
C ILE A 136 14.77 -5.38 12.45
N TYR A 137 15.66 -5.95 11.63
CA TYR A 137 17.11 -5.80 11.83
C TYR A 137 17.58 -4.39 11.46
N SER A 138 16.96 -3.79 10.44
CA SER A 138 17.24 -2.40 10.06
C SER A 138 16.86 -1.41 11.18
N ALA A 139 15.77 -1.65 11.92
CA ALA A 139 15.41 -0.81 13.07
C ALA A 139 16.48 -0.83 14.17
N VAL A 140 17.06 -2.00 14.45
CA VAL A 140 18.19 -2.15 15.37
C VAL A 140 19.43 -1.47 14.82
N ALA A 141 19.76 -1.68 13.54
CA ALA A 141 20.87 -1.01 12.86
C ALA A 141 20.70 0.52 12.84
N ALA A 142 19.46 1.02 12.82
CA ALA A 142 19.14 2.44 12.86
C ALA A 142 19.06 3.01 14.28
N GLY A 143 19.44 2.22 15.30
CA GLY A 143 19.52 2.65 16.69
C GLY A 143 18.19 2.76 17.43
N LEU A 144 17.08 2.28 16.84
CA LEU A 144 15.74 2.41 17.43
C LEU A 144 15.48 1.43 18.61
N GLY A 145 16.30 0.40 18.78
CA GLY A 145 16.08 -0.60 19.81
C GLY A 145 17.04 -1.79 19.79
N GLU A 146 16.62 -2.89 20.41
CA GLU A 146 17.35 -4.17 20.44
C GLU A 146 16.43 -5.34 20.05
N LEU A 147 17.00 -6.48 19.64
CA LEU A 147 16.22 -7.71 19.44
C LEU A 147 15.83 -8.33 20.79
N GLY A 148 14.55 -8.66 20.92
CA GLY A 148 14.06 -9.53 21.98
C GLY A 148 14.34 -11.01 21.69
N TRP A 149 14.16 -11.86 22.71
CA TRP A 149 14.28 -13.32 22.54
C TRP A 149 13.33 -13.89 21.47
N ASN A 150 12.19 -13.22 21.25
CA ASN A 150 11.21 -13.55 20.20
C ASN A 150 11.71 -13.26 18.77
N GLY A 151 12.84 -12.57 18.61
CA GLY A 151 13.42 -12.16 17.32
C GLY A 151 12.85 -10.87 16.74
N ILE A 152 12.03 -10.12 17.49
CA ILE A 152 11.41 -8.85 17.08
C ILE A 152 12.20 -7.69 17.70
N CYS A 153 12.28 -6.55 17.00
CA CYS A 153 12.87 -5.32 17.52
C CYS A 153 11.96 -4.74 18.61
N ILE A 154 12.55 -4.50 19.78
CA ILE A 154 11.92 -3.89 20.94
C ILE A 154 12.47 -2.46 21.05
N THR A 155 11.59 -1.45 21.03
CA THR A 155 11.99 -0.05 21.26
C THR A 155 11.76 0.34 22.73
N PRO A 156 12.51 1.31 23.27
CA PRO A 156 12.32 1.76 24.65
C PRO A 156 10.97 2.44 24.91
N GLU A 157 10.28 2.97 23.89
CA GLU A 157 9.02 3.70 24.03
C GLU A 157 7.78 2.80 23.94
N TYR A 158 7.83 1.80 23.06
CA TYR A 158 6.64 1.04 22.65
C TYR A 158 6.88 -0.49 22.73
N GLY A 159 8.07 -0.93 23.11
CA GLY A 159 8.42 -2.34 23.12
C GLY A 159 8.37 -2.93 21.70
N PRO A 160 7.85 -4.16 21.51
CA PRO A 160 7.65 -4.74 20.18
C PRO A 160 6.36 -4.26 19.50
N ARG A 161 5.57 -3.38 20.13
CA ARG A 161 4.28 -2.90 19.59
C ARG A 161 4.46 -1.87 18.47
N ASN A 162 5.48 -2.03 17.62
CA ASN A 162 5.75 -1.17 16.47
C ASN A 162 5.76 -1.98 15.18
N ARG A 163 5.42 -1.31 14.08
CA ARG A 163 5.70 -1.76 12.71
C ARG A 163 6.76 -0.85 12.11
N PHE A 164 7.60 -1.39 11.23
CA PHE A 164 8.75 -0.69 10.66
C PHE A 164 8.74 -0.77 9.14
N VAL A 165 9.33 0.21 8.48
CA VAL A 165 9.64 0.20 7.05
C VAL A 165 11.00 0.82 6.79
N SER A 166 11.62 0.50 5.66
CA SER A 166 12.99 0.90 5.34
C SER A 166 13.09 1.51 3.95
N ILE A 167 13.93 2.54 3.83
CA ILE A 167 14.26 3.20 2.57
C ILE A 167 15.78 3.16 2.41
N ILE A 168 16.26 2.59 1.31
CA ILE A 168 17.69 2.48 0.99
C ILE A 168 18.06 3.65 0.08
N THR A 169 19.15 4.38 0.35
CA THR A 169 19.48 5.58 -0.44
C THR A 169 20.99 5.81 -0.60
N GLU A 170 21.37 6.47 -1.68
CA GLU A 170 22.69 7.06 -1.89
C GLU A 170 22.90 8.37 -1.11
N ALA A 171 21.83 8.95 -0.53
CA ALA A 171 21.96 10.10 0.34
C ALA A 171 22.85 9.76 1.54
N GLU A 172 23.85 10.60 1.78
CA GLU A 172 24.73 10.49 2.94
C GLU A 172 24.04 11.15 4.14
N LEU A 173 23.57 10.34 5.07
CA LEU A 173 22.81 10.77 6.23
C LEU A 173 23.55 10.43 7.52
N GLU A 174 23.41 11.29 8.52
CA GLU A 174 24.05 11.12 9.83
C GLU A 174 23.37 9.95 10.57
N PRO A 175 24.10 8.85 10.85
CA PRO A 175 23.53 7.68 11.49
C PRO A 175 23.19 7.98 12.96
N ASN A 176 22.07 7.45 13.42
CA ASN A 176 21.77 7.44 14.85
C ASN A 176 22.78 6.54 15.58
N PRO A 177 23.17 6.85 16.83
CA PRO A 177 23.92 5.90 17.65
C PRO A 177 23.09 4.62 17.86
N LEU A 178 23.75 3.48 17.96
CA LEU A 178 23.07 2.25 18.38
C LEU A 178 22.52 2.43 19.80
N TYR A 179 21.35 1.85 20.10
CA TYR A 179 20.78 1.89 21.43
C TYR A 179 21.77 1.35 22.48
N ASP A 180 22.05 2.12 23.53
CA ASP A 180 23.02 1.80 24.58
C ASP A 180 22.41 1.85 26.01
N GLY A 181 21.09 1.99 26.09
CA GLY A 181 20.35 2.02 27.35
C GLY A 181 20.22 0.66 28.04
N GLU A 182 19.35 0.60 29.05
CA GLU A 182 19.07 -0.64 29.79
C GLU A 182 18.56 -1.76 28.87
N LYS A 183 18.88 -3.00 29.23
CA LYS A 183 18.44 -4.16 28.44
C LYS A 183 16.91 -4.20 28.33
N LEU A 184 16.43 -4.10 27.09
CA LEU A 184 14.99 -4.06 26.79
C LEU A 184 14.33 -5.43 26.93
N CYS A 185 15.05 -6.50 26.61
CA CYS A 185 14.64 -7.88 26.91
C CYS A 185 15.32 -8.34 28.20
N ASP A 186 14.51 -8.59 29.24
CA ASP A 186 14.94 -9.09 30.54
C ASP A 186 14.78 -10.61 30.68
N MET A 187 14.59 -11.33 29.56
CA MET A 187 14.39 -12.78 29.51
C MET A 187 13.24 -13.29 30.40
N CYS A 188 12.17 -12.50 30.57
CA CYS A 188 11.01 -12.89 31.39
C CYS A 188 10.26 -14.15 30.95
N GLY A 189 10.49 -14.68 29.75
CA GLY A 189 9.91 -15.94 29.28
C GLY A 189 8.46 -15.89 28.80
N ARG A 190 7.74 -14.77 28.95
CA ARG A 190 6.31 -14.68 28.57
C ARG A 190 6.00 -15.04 27.12
N CYS A 191 6.87 -14.64 26.19
CA CYS A 191 6.73 -14.99 24.77
C CYS A 191 6.88 -16.49 24.49
N ILE A 192 7.63 -17.21 25.33
CA ILE A 192 7.78 -18.67 25.26
C ILE A 192 6.53 -19.31 25.84
N GLU A 193 6.13 -18.89 27.04
CA GLU A 193 4.97 -19.41 27.78
C GLU A 193 3.71 -19.40 26.92
N HIS A 194 3.39 -18.26 26.31
CA HIS A 194 2.13 -18.02 25.60
C HIS A 194 2.17 -18.37 24.11
N CYS A 195 3.26 -18.93 23.57
CA CYS A 195 3.32 -19.26 22.15
C CYS A 195 2.35 -20.42 21.82
N PRO A 196 1.33 -20.20 20.96
CA PRO A 196 0.31 -21.21 20.71
C PRO A 196 0.81 -22.34 19.80
N THR A 197 1.96 -22.16 19.14
CA THR A 197 2.54 -23.14 18.22
C THR A 197 3.77 -23.85 18.77
N ASP A 198 4.15 -23.57 20.02
CA ASP A 198 5.39 -24.07 20.64
C ASP A 198 6.67 -23.73 19.86
N ALA A 199 6.67 -22.66 19.05
CA ALA A 199 7.80 -22.29 18.19
C ALA A 199 9.12 -22.01 18.95
N TYR A 200 9.06 -21.75 20.26
CA TYR A 200 10.23 -21.54 21.12
C TYR A 200 10.63 -22.78 21.93
N ARG A 201 9.89 -23.88 21.82
CA ARG A 201 10.10 -25.12 22.59
C ARG A 201 10.33 -26.33 21.69
N LYS A 202 9.70 -26.37 20.52
CA LYS A 202 9.85 -27.43 19.50
C LYS A 202 10.63 -26.90 18.31
N GLU A 203 11.49 -27.75 17.74
CA GLU A 203 12.24 -27.47 16.51
C GLU A 203 13.07 -26.16 16.58
N VAL A 204 13.63 -25.87 17.75
CA VAL A 204 14.52 -24.72 17.95
C VAL A 204 15.95 -25.14 17.64
N ASP A 205 16.56 -24.49 16.67
CA ASP A 205 17.94 -24.76 16.21
C ASP A 205 18.95 -23.82 16.88
N GLY A 206 18.98 -23.85 18.21
CA GLY A 206 19.87 -23.03 19.02
C GLY A 206 19.53 -21.53 18.99
N VAL A 207 20.57 -20.70 18.86
CA VAL A 207 20.50 -19.25 19.03
C VAL A 207 21.10 -18.57 17.80
N LYS A 208 20.34 -17.67 17.18
CA LYS A 208 20.88 -16.76 16.15
C LYS A 208 21.59 -15.60 16.82
N ASP A 209 22.68 -15.14 16.21
CA ASP A 209 23.46 -13.98 16.66
C ASP A 209 23.66 -13.03 15.48
N VAL A 210 23.01 -11.86 15.54
CA VAL A 210 23.21 -10.79 14.57
C VAL A 210 24.20 -9.79 15.18
N VAL A 211 25.30 -9.52 14.48
CA VAL A 211 26.37 -8.63 14.97
C VAL A 211 26.39 -7.34 14.17
N ILE A 212 26.19 -6.20 14.86
CA ILE A 212 26.17 -4.85 14.28
C ILE A 212 27.17 -3.99 15.06
N GLU A 213 28.20 -3.46 14.40
CA GLU A 213 29.29 -2.69 15.04
C GLU A 213 29.88 -3.41 16.27
N GLY A 214 30.08 -4.73 16.17
CA GLY A 214 30.57 -5.57 17.27
C GLY A 214 29.57 -5.83 18.41
N LYS A 215 28.37 -5.25 18.37
CA LYS A 215 27.29 -5.53 19.32
C LYS A 215 26.53 -6.79 18.91
N HIS A 216 26.45 -7.75 19.84
CA HIS A 216 25.75 -9.02 19.65
C HIS A 216 24.26 -8.91 19.98
N HIS A 217 23.42 -9.40 19.07
CA HIS A 217 21.96 -9.44 19.20
C HIS A 217 21.46 -10.88 19.07
N ARG A 218 21.29 -11.54 20.22
CA ARG A 218 20.98 -12.98 20.30
C ARG A 218 19.50 -13.25 20.55
N PHE A 219 18.94 -14.20 19.81
CA PHE A 219 17.53 -14.59 19.92
C PHE A 219 17.31 -16.06 19.50
N ALA A 220 16.13 -16.60 19.79
CA ALA A 220 15.81 -18.00 19.47
C ALA A 220 15.81 -18.27 17.96
N ASN A 221 16.52 -19.31 17.52
CA ASN A 221 16.45 -19.83 16.16
C ASN A 221 15.23 -20.75 16.01
N LYS A 222 14.03 -20.17 15.99
CA LYS A 222 12.76 -20.91 15.89
C LYS A 222 12.51 -21.42 14.47
N ASN A 223 11.83 -22.56 14.35
CA ASN A 223 11.27 -23.00 13.08
C ASN A 223 10.18 -22.01 12.61
N LEU A 224 10.44 -21.31 11.50
CA LEU A 224 9.53 -20.30 10.95
C LEU A 224 8.26 -20.91 10.35
N TRP A 225 8.30 -22.14 9.82
CA TRP A 225 7.09 -22.83 9.34
C TRP A 225 6.13 -23.12 10.51
N ARG A 226 6.65 -23.56 11.66
CA ARG A 226 5.87 -23.69 12.90
C ARG A 226 5.30 -22.35 13.38
N CYS A 227 6.10 -21.29 13.33
CA CYS A 227 5.65 -19.94 13.69
C CYS A 227 4.55 -19.41 12.74
N ALA A 228 4.57 -19.84 11.47
CA ALA A 228 3.67 -19.40 10.41
C ALA A 228 2.30 -20.11 10.40
N TRP A 229 2.07 -21.10 11.27
CA TRP A 229 0.87 -21.94 11.32
C TRP A 229 -0.45 -21.15 11.29
N GLY A 230 -0.68 -20.32 12.31
CA GLY A 230 -1.89 -19.50 12.42
C GLY A 230 -1.78 -18.20 11.62
N GLU A 231 -0.67 -17.49 11.75
CA GLU A 231 -0.58 -16.12 11.22
C GLU A 231 -0.45 -16.04 9.69
N HIS A 232 0.40 -16.85 9.06
CA HIS A 232 0.58 -16.83 7.60
C HIS A 232 -0.37 -17.80 6.89
N PHE A 233 -0.42 -19.07 7.33
CA PHE A 233 -1.18 -20.11 6.65
C PHE A 233 -2.65 -20.16 7.10
N GLY A 234 -3.00 -19.52 8.22
CA GLY A 234 -4.37 -19.47 8.71
C GLY A 234 -4.90 -20.81 9.19
N VAL A 235 -4.03 -21.75 9.52
CA VAL A 235 -4.42 -23.06 10.06
C VAL A 235 -4.96 -22.84 11.47
N ASP A 236 -6.03 -23.54 11.81
CA ASP A 236 -6.66 -23.46 13.13
C ASP A 236 -5.68 -23.90 14.23
N LEU A 237 -5.49 -23.06 15.25
CA LEU A 237 -4.59 -23.32 16.39
C LEU A 237 -5.13 -24.38 17.35
N ASP A 238 -6.43 -24.67 17.31
CA ASP A 238 -7.06 -25.71 18.13
C ASP A 238 -6.84 -27.13 17.56
N LEU A 239 -6.27 -27.23 16.35
CA LEU A 239 -5.91 -28.52 15.75
C LEU A 239 -4.65 -29.11 16.38
N PRO A 240 -4.55 -30.45 16.48
CA PRO A 240 -3.34 -31.10 16.98
C PRO A 240 -2.16 -30.81 16.04
N GLN A 241 -1.12 -30.17 16.60
CA GLN A 241 0.10 -29.84 15.88
C GLN A 241 1.08 -31.02 15.92
N PRO A 242 1.63 -31.45 14.78
CA PRO A 242 2.63 -32.52 14.74
C PRO A 242 3.97 -32.07 15.36
N ASP A 243 4.86 -33.03 15.60
CA ASP A 243 6.18 -32.76 16.16
C ASP A 243 7.13 -32.04 15.19
N VAL A 244 6.94 -32.25 13.88
CA VAL A 244 7.66 -31.57 12.82
C VAL A 244 6.68 -30.78 11.97
N VAL A 245 6.96 -29.49 11.75
CA VAL A 245 6.14 -28.61 10.90
C VAL A 245 7.01 -28.02 9.81
N ASP A 246 6.70 -28.36 8.57
CA ASP A 246 7.32 -27.80 7.37
C ASP A 246 6.23 -27.25 6.42
N GLU A 247 6.64 -26.77 5.26
CA GLU A 247 5.73 -26.27 4.23
C GLU A 247 4.66 -27.30 3.84
N LYS A 248 5.06 -28.57 3.64
CA LYS A 248 4.15 -29.63 3.20
C LYS A 248 3.08 -29.89 4.25
N VAL A 249 3.46 -29.95 5.52
CA VAL A 249 2.51 -30.12 6.64
C VAL A 249 1.47 -29.00 6.63
N LEU A 250 1.88 -27.75 6.47
CA LEU A 250 0.95 -26.62 6.44
C LEU A 250 -0.02 -26.71 5.26
N LEU A 251 0.48 -27.02 4.07
CA LEU A 251 -0.36 -27.20 2.86
C LEU A 251 -1.34 -28.37 3.02
N ASP A 252 -0.88 -29.52 3.52
CA ASP A 252 -1.73 -30.70 3.78
C ASP A 252 -2.85 -30.36 4.79
N TYR A 253 -2.54 -29.57 5.83
CA TYR A 253 -3.52 -29.13 6.83
C TYR A 253 -4.53 -28.16 6.24
N VAL A 254 -4.10 -27.19 5.43
CA VAL A 254 -5.00 -26.26 4.71
C VAL A 254 -5.93 -27.03 3.77
N ASP A 255 -5.42 -28.02 3.05
CA ASP A 255 -6.24 -28.84 2.15
C ASP A 255 -7.25 -29.69 2.93
N LYS A 256 -6.82 -30.33 4.03
CA LYS A 256 -7.65 -31.22 4.83
C LYS A 256 -8.69 -30.52 5.70
N TYR A 257 -8.31 -29.42 6.36
CA TYR A 257 -9.12 -28.76 7.39
C TYR A 257 -9.62 -27.37 6.97
N GLY A 258 -9.07 -26.79 5.90
CA GLY A 258 -9.34 -25.41 5.53
C GLY A 258 -8.54 -24.42 6.38
N ARG A 259 -8.89 -23.14 6.24
CA ARG A 259 -8.29 -22.03 6.98
C ARG A 259 -9.32 -21.45 7.94
N ARG A 260 -8.90 -21.12 9.16
CA ARG A 260 -9.68 -20.34 10.12
C ARG A 260 -9.50 -18.84 9.91
N GLY A 261 -8.30 -18.40 9.56
CA GLY A 261 -7.93 -17.00 9.40
C GLY A 261 -6.60 -16.68 10.07
N GLY A 262 -6.12 -15.44 9.90
CA GLY A 262 -4.86 -14.98 10.51
C GLY A 262 -4.90 -14.96 12.04
N GLU A 263 -3.76 -14.67 12.64
CA GLU A 263 -3.55 -14.69 14.08
C GLU A 263 -2.89 -13.41 14.56
N MET A 264 -3.32 -12.90 15.71
CA MET A 264 -2.59 -11.88 16.45
C MET A 264 -1.23 -12.42 16.89
N GLY A 265 -0.17 -11.63 16.71
CA GLY A 265 1.15 -12.00 17.21
C GLY A 265 1.17 -12.05 18.74
N VAL A 266 0.95 -13.23 19.34
CA VAL A 266 0.91 -13.37 20.82
C VAL A 266 2.22 -12.93 21.46
N CYS A 267 3.35 -13.23 20.81
CA CYS A 267 4.66 -12.77 21.27
C CYS A 267 4.86 -11.24 21.20
N LEU A 268 4.09 -10.53 20.37
CA LEU A 268 4.02 -9.06 20.36
C LEU A 268 3.11 -8.56 21.50
N LYS A 269 1.97 -9.22 21.74
CA LYS A 269 1.03 -8.89 22.81
C LYS A 269 1.65 -8.94 24.20
N VAL A 270 2.29 -10.06 24.53
CA VAL A 270 2.78 -10.34 25.91
C VAL A 270 4.19 -9.82 26.19
N CYS A 271 4.93 -9.40 25.16
CA CYS A 271 6.30 -8.94 25.32
C CYS A 271 6.33 -7.42 25.50
N LEU A 272 6.90 -6.98 26.61
CA LEU A 272 7.04 -5.57 26.93
C LEU A 272 8.29 -5.36 27.81
N PRO A 273 9.12 -4.33 27.56
CA PRO A 273 10.24 -3.97 28.43
C PRO A 273 9.83 -3.78 29.88
N LYS A 274 10.73 -4.12 30.82
CA LYS A 274 10.44 -4.08 32.26
C LYS A 274 9.91 -2.71 32.73
N HIS A 275 10.47 -1.61 32.23
CA HIS A 275 10.07 -0.25 32.61
C HIS A 275 8.70 0.18 32.04
N LEU A 276 8.19 -0.55 31.05
CA LEU A 276 6.90 -0.29 30.42
C LEU A 276 5.77 -1.15 31.00
N ARG A 277 6.04 -2.13 31.87
CA ARG A 277 5.02 -3.06 32.38
C ARG A 277 4.14 -2.43 33.46
N LYS A 278 2.83 -2.41 33.23
CA LYS A 278 1.81 -2.06 34.22
C LYS A 278 0.78 -3.20 34.33
N PRO A 279 0.93 -4.11 35.31
CA PRO A 279 -0.01 -5.23 35.48
C PRO A 279 -1.40 -4.73 35.89
N GLU A 280 -2.42 -5.04 35.07
CA GLU A 280 -3.83 -4.71 35.33
C GLU A 280 -4.73 -5.86 34.81
N PRO A 281 -4.83 -6.99 35.56
CA PRO A 281 -5.51 -8.20 35.10
C PRO A 281 -7.02 -8.05 34.87
N ASP A 282 -7.63 -7.03 35.47
CA ASP A 282 -9.04 -6.68 35.24
C ASP A 282 -9.24 -5.97 33.88
N TYR A 283 -8.18 -5.41 33.29
CA TYR A 283 -8.19 -4.74 31.98
C TYR A 283 -7.74 -5.69 30.86
N CYS A 284 -6.59 -6.34 31.01
CA CYS A 284 -6.07 -7.33 30.07
C CYS A 284 -5.44 -8.50 30.85
N LYS A 285 -5.81 -9.75 30.53
CA LYS A 285 -5.50 -10.90 31.39
C LYS A 285 -4.15 -11.52 31.08
N ILE A 286 -3.78 -11.62 29.80
CA ILE A 286 -2.56 -12.33 29.37
C ILE A 286 -1.36 -11.40 29.11
N ALA A 287 -1.58 -10.09 29.06
CA ALA A 287 -0.54 -9.07 28.85
C ALA A 287 -0.52 -8.04 29.97
N ASP A 288 0.58 -7.30 30.08
CA ASP A 288 0.60 -6.08 30.89
C ASP A 288 0.17 -4.89 30.02
N ARG A 289 -0.48 -3.91 30.63
CA ARG A 289 -0.68 -2.61 29.98
C ARG A 289 0.65 -1.90 29.83
N ARG A 290 0.75 -1.04 28.82
CA ARG A 290 1.94 -0.21 28.61
C ARG A 290 1.88 1.03 29.50
N HIS A 291 2.93 1.22 30.30
CA HIS A 291 3.18 2.45 31.01
C HIS A 291 3.66 3.52 30.02
N ARG A 292 2.79 4.50 29.73
CA ARG A 292 3.04 5.58 28.77
C ARG A 292 3.96 6.66 29.37
N GLN A 293 4.61 7.42 28.51
CA GLN A 293 5.41 8.59 28.92
C GLN A 293 4.55 9.77 29.36
N THR A 294 3.30 9.81 28.92
CA THR A 294 2.31 10.84 29.26
C THR A 294 1.13 10.23 30.01
N VAL A 295 0.53 11.02 30.89
CA VAL A 295 -0.64 10.62 31.68
C VAL A 295 -1.78 11.59 31.43
N ALA A 296 -3.01 11.08 31.45
CA ALA A 296 -4.20 11.91 31.40
C ALA A 296 -4.17 12.96 32.53
N THR A 297 -4.41 14.23 32.20
CA THR A 297 -4.30 15.34 33.16
C THR A 297 -5.51 15.44 34.10
N GLY A 298 -6.61 14.75 33.78
CA GLY A 298 -7.91 14.91 34.45
C GLY A 298 -8.58 16.27 34.17
N LEU A 299 -7.95 17.14 33.38
CA LEU A 299 -8.49 18.41 32.91
C LEU A 299 -9.33 18.18 31.65
N PRO A 300 -10.16 19.16 31.24
CA PRO A 300 -10.80 19.12 29.92
C PRO A 300 -9.78 18.89 28.81
N LEU A 301 -10.20 18.18 27.75
CA LEU A 301 -9.34 17.94 26.60
C LEU A 301 -8.86 19.26 25.97
N ASP A 302 -7.56 19.40 25.77
CA ASP A 302 -6.97 20.62 25.24
C ASP A 302 -7.51 20.93 23.84
N ARG A 303 -7.83 22.20 23.57
CA ARG A 303 -8.39 22.66 22.29
C ARG A 303 -7.52 22.27 21.09
N SER A 304 -6.20 22.26 21.25
CA SER A 304 -5.27 21.90 20.17
C SER A 304 -5.40 20.44 19.75
N VAL A 305 -5.93 19.56 20.62
CA VAL A 305 -6.22 18.17 20.24
C VAL A 305 -7.39 18.14 19.25
N TYR A 306 -8.45 18.93 19.48
CA TYR A 306 -9.55 19.05 18.52
C TYR A 306 -9.05 19.61 17.19
N ASP A 307 -8.26 20.69 17.20
CA ASP A 307 -7.71 21.31 15.98
C ASP A 307 -6.84 20.33 15.19
N ARG A 308 -6.03 19.51 15.88
CA ARG A 308 -5.22 18.46 15.23
C ARG A 308 -6.06 17.32 14.67
N ILE A 309 -7.13 16.92 15.35
CA ILE A 309 -8.08 15.93 14.82
C ILE A 309 -8.72 16.45 13.54
N LEU A 310 -9.10 17.73 13.50
CA LEU A 310 -9.64 18.36 12.30
C LEU A 310 -8.60 18.40 11.17
N GLY A 311 -7.35 18.74 11.48
CA GLY A 311 -6.24 18.67 10.50
C GLY A 311 -6.06 17.26 9.93
N ILE A 312 -6.01 16.23 10.79
CA ILE A 312 -5.94 14.83 10.35
C ILE A 312 -7.12 14.47 9.44
N CYS A 313 -8.33 14.92 9.78
CA CYS A 313 -9.52 14.69 8.96
C CYS A 313 -9.39 15.34 7.58
N GLN A 314 -8.88 16.57 7.49
CA GLN A 314 -8.68 17.27 6.21
C GLN A 314 -7.56 16.64 5.37
N ASP A 315 -6.45 16.22 5.99
CA ASP A 315 -5.35 15.55 5.29
C ASP A 315 -5.83 14.29 4.55
N TRP A 316 -6.80 13.58 5.14
CA TRP A 316 -7.37 12.33 4.62
C TRP A 316 -8.81 12.45 4.09
N ASP A 317 -9.23 13.65 3.67
CA ASP A 317 -10.51 13.86 2.96
C ASP A 317 -11.77 13.34 3.71
N ILE A 318 -11.73 13.38 5.03
CA ILE A 318 -12.87 13.06 5.91
C ILE A 318 -13.86 14.21 5.89
N ASP A 319 -15.13 13.92 5.62
CA ASP A 319 -16.20 14.91 5.47
C ASP A 319 -16.67 15.50 6.81
N SER A 320 -16.82 14.65 7.84
CA SER A 320 -17.28 15.10 9.14
C SER A 320 -16.63 14.38 10.33
N VAL A 321 -16.54 15.09 11.45
CA VAL A 321 -16.17 14.54 12.75
C VAL A 321 -17.18 14.94 13.82
N HIS A 322 -17.62 13.96 14.60
CA HIS A 322 -18.56 14.13 15.70
C HIS A 322 -17.94 13.63 16.99
N PHE A 323 -17.90 14.50 17.99
CA PHE A 323 -17.48 14.21 19.35
C PHE A 323 -18.73 13.94 20.19
N VAL A 324 -18.80 12.77 20.82
CA VAL A 324 -19.94 12.32 21.63
C VAL A 324 -19.48 12.11 23.07
N SER A 325 -19.97 12.95 23.97
CA SER A 325 -19.58 12.97 25.38
C SER A 325 -20.12 11.77 26.17
N GLU A 326 -19.51 11.51 27.32
CA GLU A 326 -19.96 10.49 28.29
C GLU A 326 -21.42 10.69 28.70
N GLN A 327 -21.82 11.93 28.98
CA GLN A 327 -23.20 12.26 29.35
C GLN A 327 -24.17 11.90 28.23
N LYS A 328 -23.82 12.21 26.97
CA LYS A 328 -24.67 11.94 25.82
C LYS A 328 -24.81 10.43 25.55
N LEU A 329 -23.75 9.65 25.79
CA LEU A 329 -23.82 8.19 25.73
C LEU A 329 -24.73 7.63 26.83
N ALA A 330 -24.57 8.10 28.07
CA ALA A 330 -25.40 7.71 29.20
C ALA A 330 -26.89 8.03 28.98
N ASP A 331 -27.20 9.24 28.51
CA ASP A 331 -28.58 9.67 28.19
C ASP A 331 -29.25 8.79 27.12
N LYS A 332 -28.45 8.10 26.31
CA LYS A 332 -28.90 7.18 25.25
C LYS A 332 -28.75 5.71 25.61
N ASN A 333 -28.35 5.41 26.85
CA ASN A 333 -28.08 4.05 27.35
C ASN A 333 -27.07 3.29 26.47
N ILE A 334 -26.03 3.96 26.01
CA ILE A 334 -24.93 3.35 25.26
C ILE A 334 -23.76 3.11 26.21
N ASP A 335 -23.42 1.84 26.38
CA ASP A 335 -22.29 1.40 27.19
C ASP A 335 -21.14 0.95 26.29
N ILE A 336 -20.06 1.74 26.29
CA ILE A 336 -18.84 1.47 25.52
C ILE A 336 -17.78 0.73 26.35
N THR A 337 -18.01 0.54 27.66
CA THR A 337 -17.01 -0.03 28.59
C THR A 337 -16.77 -1.52 28.36
N LYS A 338 -17.64 -2.18 27.59
CA LYS A 338 -17.47 -3.57 27.15
C LYS A 338 -16.36 -3.72 26.12
N ASP A 339 -16.14 -2.70 25.30
CA ASP A 339 -15.13 -2.67 24.25
C ASP A 339 -13.86 -1.94 24.71
N LEU A 340 -14.00 -0.87 25.50
CA LEU A 340 -12.90 -0.13 26.10
C LEU A 340 -13.19 0.10 27.60
N PRO A 341 -12.62 -0.67 28.53
CA PRO A 341 -13.01 -0.63 29.96
C PRO A 341 -12.90 0.74 30.65
N ASP A 342 -11.96 1.57 30.23
CA ASP A 342 -11.75 2.94 30.70
C ASP A 342 -12.39 4.01 29.77
N GLY A 343 -13.18 3.58 28.78
CA GLY A 343 -13.79 4.44 27.79
C GLY A 343 -14.86 5.35 28.36
N LYS A 344 -14.80 6.63 28.00
CA LYS A 344 -15.76 7.67 28.40
C LYS A 344 -16.51 8.28 27.24
N SER A 345 -15.90 8.34 26.06
CA SER A 345 -16.47 9.06 24.93
C SER A 345 -16.18 8.40 23.59
N VAL A 346 -16.86 8.90 22.55
CA VAL A 346 -16.72 8.41 21.18
C VAL A 346 -16.40 9.58 20.24
N ILE A 347 -15.48 9.35 19.30
CA ILE A 347 -15.26 10.21 18.14
C ILE A 347 -15.67 9.42 16.90
N LEU A 348 -16.68 9.90 16.19
CA LEU A 348 -17.15 9.32 14.92
C LEU A 348 -16.63 10.18 13.78
N ILE A 349 -15.82 9.61 12.90
CA ILE A 349 -15.44 10.24 11.63
C ILE A 349 -16.23 9.63 10.48
N THR A 350 -16.60 10.47 9.52
CA THR A 350 -17.43 10.09 8.38
C THR A 350 -16.79 10.54 7.10
N GLU A 351 -16.72 9.64 6.14
CA GLU A 351 -16.36 9.91 4.77
C GLU A 351 -17.58 9.70 3.88
N ARG A 352 -17.74 10.57 2.89
CA ARG A 352 -18.85 10.57 1.94
C ARG A 352 -18.31 10.62 0.54
N TYR A 353 -18.87 9.81 -0.35
CA TYR A 353 -18.63 9.92 -1.78
C TYR A 353 -19.86 9.54 -2.56
N SER A 354 -20.07 10.22 -3.68
CA SER A 354 -21.18 9.95 -4.59
C SER A 354 -20.69 9.10 -5.76
N ILE A 355 -21.58 8.31 -6.34
CA ILE A 355 -21.36 7.71 -7.66
C ILE A 355 -22.37 8.35 -8.61
N PRO A 356 -21.95 9.19 -9.56
CA PRO A 356 -22.84 10.03 -10.38
C PRO A 356 -23.54 9.24 -11.50
N ALA A 357 -24.24 8.16 -11.15
CA ALA A 357 -24.97 7.29 -12.07
C ALA A 357 -26.49 7.40 -11.92
N ALA A 358 -27.25 6.86 -12.88
CA ALA A 358 -28.71 6.79 -12.80
C ALA A 358 -29.19 5.90 -11.63
N SER A 359 -28.39 4.89 -11.26
CA SER A 359 -28.52 4.08 -10.06
C SER A 359 -27.13 3.57 -9.62
N PRO A 360 -26.82 3.59 -8.30
CA PRO A 360 -25.59 2.98 -7.76
C PRO A 360 -25.48 1.48 -8.05
N GLU A 361 -26.60 0.75 -8.12
CA GLU A 361 -26.63 -0.66 -8.47
C GLU A 361 -26.26 -0.89 -9.94
N GLU A 362 -26.86 -0.13 -10.86
CA GLU A 362 -26.56 -0.21 -12.29
C GLU A 362 -25.10 0.13 -12.57
N TYR A 363 -24.57 1.19 -11.93
CA TYR A 363 -23.16 1.53 -12.06
C TYR A 363 -22.26 0.43 -11.54
N ARG A 364 -22.60 -0.19 -10.41
CA ARG A 364 -21.81 -1.29 -9.83
C ARG A 364 -21.80 -2.53 -10.73
N GLU A 365 -22.89 -2.80 -11.44
CA GLU A 365 -22.95 -3.90 -12.41
C GLU A 365 -22.10 -3.59 -13.65
N LYS A 366 -22.14 -2.35 -14.15
CA LYS A 366 -21.38 -1.91 -15.33
C LYS A 366 -19.89 -1.75 -15.05
N PHE A 367 -19.52 -1.16 -13.91
CA PHE A 367 -18.16 -0.79 -13.51
C PHE A 367 -17.82 -1.29 -12.08
N PRO A 368 -17.77 -2.62 -11.87
CA PRO A 368 -17.48 -3.18 -10.56
C PRO A 368 -16.08 -2.83 -10.03
N GLU A 369 -15.10 -2.64 -10.92
CA GLU A 369 -13.72 -2.30 -10.55
C GLU A 369 -13.60 -0.88 -9.98
N ASP A 370 -14.26 0.10 -10.60
CA ASP A 370 -14.30 1.47 -10.10
C ASP A 370 -14.96 1.52 -8.72
N CYS A 371 -16.09 0.82 -8.55
CA CYS A 371 -16.76 0.71 -7.25
C CYS A 371 -15.87 0.10 -6.16
N ARG A 372 -15.07 -0.93 -6.50
CA ARG A 372 -14.11 -1.53 -5.57
C ARG A 372 -12.99 -0.55 -5.23
N SER A 373 -12.52 0.19 -6.22
CA SER A 373 -11.46 1.20 -6.06
C SER A 373 -11.91 2.33 -5.13
N TYR A 374 -13.09 2.89 -5.33
CA TYR A 374 -13.66 3.90 -4.43
C TYR A 374 -13.77 3.41 -3.00
N ARG A 375 -14.28 2.18 -2.80
CA ARG A 375 -14.36 1.58 -1.47
C ARG A 375 -12.98 1.40 -0.85
N GLN A 376 -12.01 0.92 -1.62
CA GLN A 376 -10.64 0.70 -1.14
C GLN A 376 -9.99 2.02 -0.71
N ILE A 377 -10.07 3.06 -1.55
CA ILE A 377 -9.50 4.38 -1.24
C ILE A 377 -10.18 4.99 -0.01
N SER A 378 -11.51 4.90 0.05
CA SER A 378 -12.28 5.32 1.22
C SER A 378 -11.85 4.59 2.49
N ASP A 379 -11.72 3.26 2.45
CA ASP A 379 -11.27 2.48 3.60
C ASP A 379 -9.83 2.82 4.04
N LEU A 380 -8.93 3.13 3.09
CA LEU A 380 -7.56 3.56 3.38
C LEU A 380 -7.54 4.94 4.05
N SER A 381 -8.18 5.95 3.46
CA SER A 381 -8.22 7.32 3.98
C SER A 381 -8.83 7.38 5.37
N LYS A 382 -10.01 6.77 5.55
CA LYS A 382 -10.66 6.61 6.85
C LYS A 382 -9.76 5.87 7.85
N GLY A 383 -9.16 4.75 7.45
CA GLY A 383 -8.29 3.96 8.33
C GLY A 383 -7.07 4.76 8.79
N PHE A 384 -6.45 5.54 7.91
CA PHE A 384 -5.32 6.40 8.27
C PHE A 384 -5.71 7.50 9.25
N ALA A 385 -6.85 8.15 9.04
CA ALA A 385 -7.37 9.14 9.98
C ALA A 385 -7.67 8.52 11.36
N GLU A 386 -8.35 7.37 11.39
CA GLU A 386 -8.68 6.65 12.63
C GLU A 386 -7.43 6.26 13.44
N LEU A 387 -6.42 5.73 12.76
CA LEU A 387 -5.13 5.36 13.35
C LEU A 387 -4.39 6.59 13.93
N ASP A 388 -4.32 7.68 13.17
CA ASP A 388 -3.62 8.89 13.59
C ASP A 388 -4.32 9.58 14.77
N ILE A 389 -5.66 9.61 14.78
CA ILE A 389 -6.45 10.14 15.90
C ILE A 389 -6.21 9.31 17.17
N CYS A 390 -6.24 7.97 17.08
CA CYS A 390 -5.93 7.11 18.22
C CYS A 390 -4.54 7.40 18.79
N ARG A 391 -3.52 7.46 17.93
CA ARG A 391 -2.13 7.72 18.34
C ARG A 391 -1.93 9.14 18.88
N LEU A 392 -2.65 10.12 18.36
CA LEU A 392 -2.67 11.49 18.91
C LEU A 392 -3.20 11.52 20.34
N LEU A 393 -4.30 10.81 20.61
CA LEU A 393 -4.91 10.72 21.93
C LEU A 393 -3.98 10.01 22.94
N GLU A 394 -3.31 8.94 22.51
CA GLU A 394 -2.32 8.25 23.35
C GLU A 394 -1.11 9.12 23.68
N LYS A 395 -0.64 9.94 22.73
CA LYS A 395 0.45 10.89 22.98
C LYS A 395 0.11 11.93 24.05
N VAL A 396 -1.16 12.27 24.23
CA VAL A 396 -1.62 13.16 25.32
C VAL A 396 -2.12 12.40 26.56
N GLY A 397 -1.94 11.07 26.59
CA GLY A 397 -2.10 10.23 27.78
C GLY A 397 -3.39 9.40 27.85
N TYR A 398 -4.34 9.58 26.94
CA TYR A 398 -5.64 8.90 26.97
C TYR A 398 -5.61 7.56 26.24
N SER A 399 -6.33 6.56 26.75
CA SER A 399 -6.59 5.34 26.00
C SER A 399 -7.48 5.62 24.79
N ALA A 400 -7.18 5.00 23.66
CA ALA A 400 -7.99 5.07 22.45
C ALA A 400 -8.02 3.72 21.74
N LEU A 401 -9.20 3.32 21.27
CA LEU A 401 -9.44 2.07 20.57
C LEU A 401 -10.02 2.32 19.19
N THR A 402 -9.40 1.70 18.20
CA THR A 402 -9.80 1.68 16.79
C THR A 402 -10.43 0.33 16.44
N MET A 403 -11.19 0.27 15.33
CA MET A 403 -11.76 -0.96 14.79
C MET A 403 -12.48 -1.80 15.86
N THR A 404 -13.24 -1.10 16.71
CA THR A 404 -14.01 -1.69 17.82
C THR A 404 -15.02 -2.73 17.34
N TYR A 405 -15.35 -3.69 18.20
CA TYR A 405 -16.40 -4.68 17.94
C TYR A 405 -17.81 -4.05 17.99
N MET A 406 -17.94 -2.84 18.55
CA MET A 406 -19.18 -2.11 18.64
C MET A 406 -19.71 -1.69 17.26
N LYS A 407 -20.99 -1.98 16.99
CA LYS A 407 -21.68 -1.53 15.77
C LYS A 407 -21.89 -0.02 15.78
N HIS A 408 -21.72 0.62 14.63
CA HIS A 408 -21.77 2.08 14.50
C HIS A 408 -23.20 2.66 14.55
N ASP A 409 -24.25 1.87 14.35
CA ASP A 409 -25.64 2.33 14.15
C ASP A 409 -26.15 3.27 15.25
N ALA A 410 -25.86 2.92 16.51
CA ALA A 410 -26.32 3.69 17.66
C ALA A 410 -25.65 5.08 17.71
N ILE A 411 -24.34 5.13 17.42
CA ILE A 411 -23.57 6.39 17.39
C ILE A 411 -23.93 7.22 16.16
N ARG A 412 -24.07 6.61 14.98
CA ARG A 412 -24.56 7.28 13.77
C ARG A 412 -25.91 7.95 14.01
N LYS A 413 -26.84 7.27 14.68
CA LYS A 413 -28.16 7.84 15.03
C LYS A 413 -28.05 9.06 15.94
N ILE A 414 -27.12 9.06 16.89
CA ILE A 414 -26.89 10.20 17.81
C ILE A 414 -26.20 11.38 17.10
N CYS A 415 -25.39 11.08 16.09
CA CYS A 415 -24.68 12.06 15.27
C CYS A 415 -25.51 12.53 14.05
N GLU A 416 -26.71 11.97 13.88
CA GLU A 416 -27.61 12.23 12.74
C GLU A 416 -26.99 11.87 11.37
N VAL A 417 -26.01 10.97 11.35
CA VAL A 417 -25.34 10.48 10.13
C VAL A 417 -26.18 9.35 9.51
N LYS A 418 -26.89 9.65 8.41
CA LYS A 418 -27.79 8.72 7.71
C LYS A 418 -27.33 8.54 6.27
N ASN A 419 -27.60 7.38 5.67
CA ASN A 419 -27.37 7.18 4.23
C ASN A 419 -28.25 8.14 3.43
N GLU A 420 -27.70 8.70 2.34
CA GLU A 420 -28.30 9.79 1.57
C GLU A 420 -28.33 9.44 0.07
N GLY A 421 -29.44 8.90 -0.43
CA GLY A 421 -29.61 8.58 -1.85
C GLY A 421 -28.46 7.75 -2.41
N ASP A 422 -27.75 8.31 -3.40
CA ASP A 422 -26.62 7.69 -4.10
C ASP A 422 -25.25 7.96 -3.44
N THR A 423 -25.26 8.59 -2.27
CA THR A 423 -24.06 8.90 -1.49
C THR A 423 -23.72 7.71 -0.59
N MET A 424 -22.53 7.15 -0.81
CA MET A 424 -21.95 6.13 0.04
C MET A 424 -21.38 6.78 1.30
N ILE A 425 -21.69 6.20 2.45
CA ILE A 425 -21.20 6.67 3.75
C ILE A 425 -20.33 5.60 4.39
N ASN A 426 -19.08 5.94 4.63
CA ASN A 426 -18.12 5.13 5.37
C ASN A 426 -17.83 5.81 6.72
N THR A 427 -17.78 5.05 7.80
CA THR A 427 -17.55 5.61 9.15
C THR A 427 -16.49 4.84 9.88
N ALA A 428 -15.66 5.54 10.66
CA ALA A 428 -14.78 4.97 11.67
C ALA A 428 -15.16 5.52 13.05
N MET A 429 -15.00 4.69 14.08
CA MET A 429 -15.46 4.98 15.43
C MET A 429 -14.34 4.75 16.42
N ILE A 430 -13.84 5.83 16.99
CA ILE A 430 -12.78 5.82 18.01
C ILE A 430 -13.45 5.87 19.38
N LEU A 431 -13.25 4.83 20.19
CA LEU A 431 -13.60 4.87 21.62
C LEU A 431 -12.42 5.45 22.39
N THR A 432 -12.65 6.33 23.35
CA THR A 432 -11.56 6.92 24.13
C THR A 432 -11.91 7.23 25.58
N GLU A 433 -10.91 7.16 26.44
CA GLU A 433 -10.95 7.65 27.83
C GLU A 433 -11.00 9.19 27.90
N ALA A 434 -10.65 9.88 26.81
CA ALA A 434 -10.62 11.34 26.78
C ALA A 434 -12.00 11.95 27.07
N PRO A 435 -12.10 12.97 27.93
CA PRO A 435 -13.36 13.65 28.23
C PRO A 435 -13.67 14.67 27.12
N VAL A 436 -14.22 14.21 25.99
CA VAL A 436 -14.62 15.09 24.89
C VAL A 436 -15.93 15.82 25.21
N THR A 437 -16.07 17.02 24.66
CA THR A 437 -17.32 17.79 24.69
C THR A 437 -18.13 17.56 23.42
N ASP A 438 -19.46 17.47 23.54
CA ASP A 438 -20.34 17.28 22.38
C ASP A 438 -20.18 18.40 21.34
N LYS A 439 -19.66 18.04 20.17
CA LYS A 439 -19.40 18.94 19.04
C LYS A 439 -19.47 18.17 17.73
N ALA A 440 -19.83 18.85 16.65
CA ALA A 440 -19.79 18.30 15.31
C ALA A 440 -19.18 19.32 14.35
N PHE A 441 -18.34 18.84 13.45
CA PHE A 441 -17.83 19.60 12.32
C PHE A 441 -18.15 18.80 11.07
N THR A 442 -18.83 19.43 10.13
CA THR A 442 -19.32 18.82 8.89
C THR A 442 -18.83 19.64 7.70
N ASN A 443 -18.82 19.05 6.50
CA ASN A 443 -18.36 19.71 5.29
C ASN A 443 -16.90 20.19 5.40
N LEU A 444 -16.04 19.38 6.03
CA LEU A 444 -14.64 19.75 6.32
C LEU A 444 -13.82 20.04 5.06
N ASN A 445 -14.21 19.45 3.93
CA ASN A 445 -13.57 19.60 2.62
C ASN A 445 -14.33 20.57 1.69
N GLN A 446 -15.37 21.25 2.19
CA GLN A 446 -16.14 22.18 1.38
C GLN A 446 -15.32 23.45 1.10
N SER A 447 -15.11 23.73 -0.17
CA SER A 447 -14.45 24.94 -0.65
C SER A 447 -15.45 25.93 -1.23
N LYS A 448 -15.08 27.22 -1.28
CA LYS A 448 -15.87 28.21 -2.01
C LYS A 448 -15.67 27.99 -3.51
N ASN A 449 -16.69 28.34 -4.31
CA ASN A 449 -16.56 28.31 -5.76
C ASN A 449 -15.41 29.24 -6.20
N PRO A 450 -14.39 28.70 -6.89
CA PRO A 450 -13.25 29.50 -7.34
C PRO A 450 -13.65 30.38 -8.53
N GLU A 451 -12.87 31.43 -8.79
CA GLU A 451 -12.98 32.21 -10.03
C GLU A 451 -12.50 31.41 -11.24
N ASP A 452 -11.42 30.63 -11.05
CA ASP A 452 -10.85 29.71 -12.04
C ASP A 452 -10.87 28.28 -11.50
N LEU A 453 -11.82 27.49 -12.01
CA LEU A 453 -11.99 26.11 -11.59
C LEU A 453 -10.82 25.22 -12.03
N LYS A 454 -10.25 25.43 -13.21
CA LYS A 454 -9.14 24.60 -13.72
C LYS A 454 -7.90 24.77 -12.83
N GLN A 455 -7.57 26.02 -12.47
CA GLN A 455 -6.43 26.32 -11.61
C GLN A 455 -6.63 25.80 -10.18
N GLU A 456 -7.85 25.88 -9.65
CA GLU A 456 -8.14 25.34 -8.32
C GLU A 456 -8.00 23.82 -8.27
N ILE A 457 -8.50 23.10 -9.28
CA ILE A 457 -8.30 21.65 -9.37
C ILE A 457 -6.82 21.30 -9.54
N TYR A 458 -6.07 22.07 -10.32
CA TYR A 458 -4.62 21.91 -10.44
C TYR A 458 -3.92 22.04 -9.08
N ARG A 459 -4.23 23.10 -8.32
CA ARG A 459 -3.69 23.30 -6.97
C ARG A 459 -3.98 22.10 -6.06
N ILE A 460 -5.23 21.62 -6.05
CA ILE A 460 -5.64 20.47 -5.24
C ILE A 460 -4.90 19.20 -5.66
N ALA A 461 -4.77 18.94 -6.96
CA ALA A 461 -4.05 17.78 -7.47
C ALA A 461 -2.58 17.79 -7.00
N MET A 462 -1.89 18.93 -7.14
CA MET A 462 -0.50 19.09 -6.71
C MET A 462 -0.35 18.97 -5.17
N GLU A 463 -1.26 19.57 -4.40
CA GLU A 463 -1.27 19.46 -2.93
C GLU A 463 -1.47 18.02 -2.43
N LYS A 464 -2.26 17.23 -3.15
CA LYS A 464 -2.47 15.81 -2.85
C LYS A 464 -1.35 14.91 -3.37
N GLY A 465 -0.46 15.46 -4.19
CA GLY A 465 0.81 14.85 -4.58
C GLY A 465 0.90 14.40 -6.03
N ALA A 466 -0.01 14.80 -6.91
CA ALA A 466 0.18 14.60 -8.35
C ALA A 466 1.39 15.41 -8.85
N ASP A 467 2.06 14.89 -9.87
CA ASP A 467 3.18 15.57 -10.54
C ASP A 467 2.73 16.22 -11.85
N LEU A 468 1.72 15.63 -12.48
CA LEU A 468 1.19 16.04 -13.76
C LEU A 468 -0.31 16.22 -13.65
N MET A 469 -0.84 17.24 -14.33
CA MET A 469 -2.27 17.36 -14.58
C MET A 469 -2.51 17.99 -15.94
N GLY A 470 -3.43 17.41 -16.71
CA GLY A 470 -3.90 17.96 -17.97
C GLY A 470 -5.41 17.76 -18.11
N VAL A 471 -6.02 18.47 -19.04
CA VAL A 471 -7.45 18.42 -19.34
C VAL A 471 -7.67 18.10 -20.81
N ALA A 472 -8.45 17.07 -21.10
CA ALA A 472 -8.98 16.78 -22.43
C ALA A 472 -10.47 17.14 -22.50
N SER A 473 -10.97 17.50 -23.68
CA SER A 473 -12.42 17.59 -23.89
C SER A 473 -13.04 16.19 -23.93
N ALA A 474 -14.27 16.05 -23.43
CA ALA A 474 -15.03 14.81 -23.53
C ALA A 474 -15.18 14.35 -24.98
N GLU A 475 -15.41 15.28 -25.92
CA GLU A 475 -15.47 15.01 -27.35
C GLU A 475 -14.19 14.34 -27.90
N SER A 476 -13.02 14.80 -27.46
CA SER A 476 -11.74 14.21 -27.88
C SER A 476 -11.60 12.78 -27.39
N ILE A 477 -12.00 12.50 -26.15
CA ILE A 477 -11.96 11.14 -25.57
C ILE A 477 -12.99 10.23 -26.24
N ASP A 478 -14.20 10.73 -26.51
CA ASP A 478 -15.26 9.98 -27.20
C ASP A 478 -14.85 9.64 -28.64
N SER A 479 -14.11 10.52 -29.32
CA SER A 479 -13.51 10.27 -30.63
C SER A 479 -12.46 9.14 -30.59
N ILE A 480 -11.62 9.12 -29.55
CA ILE A 480 -10.66 8.01 -29.32
C ILE A 480 -11.44 6.70 -29.12
N ALA A 481 -12.44 6.70 -28.25
CA ALA A 481 -13.28 5.53 -27.99
C ALA A 481 -13.95 5.00 -29.27
N TYR A 482 -14.46 5.89 -30.13
CA TYR A 482 -15.04 5.52 -31.42
C TYR A 482 -14.03 4.81 -32.34
N GLN A 483 -12.81 5.33 -32.46
CA GLN A 483 -11.75 4.70 -33.27
C GLN A 483 -11.33 3.35 -32.70
N LEU A 484 -11.14 3.26 -31.37
CA LEU A 484 -10.79 2.02 -30.68
C LEU A 484 -11.84 0.92 -30.85
N ARG A 485 -13.13 1.27 -30.94
CA ARG A 485 -14.21 0.31 -31.19
C ARG A 485 -14.04 -0.42 -32.52
N ASP A 486 -13.52 0.23 -33.56
CA ASP A 486 -13.22 -0.43 -34.83
C ASP A 486 -11.90 -1.20 -34.77
N ILE A 487 -10.84 -0.59 -34.24
CA ILE A 487 -9.49 -1.19 -34.12
C ILE A 487 -9.52 -2.49 -33.30
N ARG A 488 -10.32 -2.53 -32.23
CA ARG A 488 -10.36 -3.65 -31.27
C ARG A 488 -11.67 -4.44 -31.33
N LYS A 489 -12.45 -4.33 -32.42
CA LYS A 489 -13.81 -4.89 -32.53
C LYS A 489 -13.91 -6.41 -32.36
N ASP A 490 -12.84 -7.14 -32.70
CA ASP A 490 -12.79 -8.60 -32.68
C ASP A 490 -12.08 -9.16 -31.44
N GLU A 491 -11.58 -8.27 -30.56
CA GLU A 491 -10.82 -8.68 -29.39
C GLU A 491 -11.70 -9.32 -28.31
N LYS A 492 -11.22 -10.45 -27.80
CA LYS A 492 -11.79 -11.17 -26.67
C LYS A 492 -10.81 -11.17 -25.52
N ILE A 493 -11.30 -10.92 -24.32
CA ILE A 493 -10.56 -10.98 -23.06
C ILE A 493 -10.84 -12.32 -22.41
N ILE A 494 -9.80 -13.08 -22.11
CA ILE A 494 -9.87 -14.34 -21.38
C ILE A 494 -9.39 -14.07 -19.96
N SER A 495 -10.34 -13.91 -19.04
CA SER A 495 -10.05 -13.63 -17.63
C SER A 495 -10.20 -14.89 -16.78
N ALA A 496 -9.39 -15.01 -15.74
CA ALA A 496 -9.43 -16.10 -14.79
C ALA A 496 -9.50 -15.58 -13.35
N VAL A 497 -10.32 -16.25 -12.54
CA VAL A 497 -10.39 -16.01 -11.08
C VAL A 497 -10.21 -17.34 -10.37
N ASP A 498 -9.41 -17.35 -9.30
CA ASP A 498 -9.31 -18.52 -8.43
C ASP A 498 -10.56 -18.66 -7.57
N LYS A 499 -11.23 -19.82 -7.63
CA LYS A 499 -12.38 -20.14 -6.79
C LYS A 499 -12.00 -20.84 -5.49
N ASN A 500 -10.73 -21.19 -5.30
CA ASN A 500 -10.23 -21.74 -4.05
C ASN A 500 -9.63 -20.64 -3.16
N ASP A 501 -9.52 -20.94 -1.87
CA ASP A 501 -8.77 -20.13 -0.91
C ASP A 501 -7.27 -20.12 -1.25
N ILE A 502 -6.53 -19.19 -0.66
CA ILE A 502 -5.06 -19.15 -0.77
C ILE A 502 -4.43 -20.41 -0.17
N PHE A 503 -3.22 -20.75 -0.61
CA PHE A 503 -2.49 -21.99 -0.26
C PHE A 503 -3.12 -23.31 -0.72
N LYS A 504 -4.22 -23.30 -1.47
CA LYS A 504 -4.77 -24.48 -2.16
C LYS A 504 -4.33 -24.53 -3.61
N ALA A 505 -4.51 -25.67 -4.28
CA ALA A 505 -4.41 -25.73 -5.74
C ALA A 505 -5.34 -24.68 -6.40
N TYR A 506 -4.88 -24.01 -7.46
CA TYR A 506 -5.70 -23.04 -8.18
C TYR A 506 -6.92 -23.74 -8.78
N LYS A 507 -8.12 -23.18 -8.59
CA LYS A 507 -9.36 -23.64 -9.22
C LYS A 507 -9.87 -22.57 -10.17
N PRO A 508 -9.44 -22.59 -11.44
CA PRO A 508 -9.80 -21.53 -12.37
C PRO A 508 -11.29 -21.49 -12.64
N TYR A 509 -11.84 -20.29 -12.62
CA TYR A 509 -13.07 -19.93 -13.30
C TYR A 509 -12.68 -19.00 -14.44
N ILE A 510 -12.78 -19.51 -15.67
CA ILE A 510 -12.45 -18.77 -16.88
C ILE A 510 -13.71 -18.10 -17.43
N GLU A 511 -13.58 -16.84 -17.81
CA GLU A 511 -14.63 -16.05 -18.43
C GLU A 511 -14.08 -15.41 -19.70
N VAL A 512 -14.79 -15.57 -20.82
CA VAL A 512 -14.44 -14.95 -22.10
C VAL A 512 -15.41 -13.81 -22.36
N LYS A 513 -14.90 -12.58 -22.41
CA LYS A 513 -15.68 -11.38 -22.69
C LYS A 513 -15.23 -10.74 -23.99
N LYS A 514 -16.14 -10.13 -24.73
CA LYS A 514 -15.74 -9.17 -25.77
C LYS A 514 -15.14 -7.94 -25.08
N ARG A 515 -14.05 -7.37 -25.61
CA ARG A 515 -13.53 -6.09 -25.08
C ARG A 515 -14.63 -5.02 -25.23
N MET A 516 -14.90 -4.33 -24.13
CA MET A 516 -15.80 -3.19 -24.11
C MET A 516 -14.96 -1.92 -24.13
N ILE A 517 -15.26 -1.03 -25.09
CA ILE A 517 -14.64 0.29 -25.19
C ILE A 517 -15.67 1.31 -24.76
N HIS A 518 -15.32 2.06 -23.71
CA HIS A 518 -16.20 3.06 -23.10
C HIS A 518 -15.87 4.46 -23.60
N ASP A 519 -16.90 5.29 -23.69
CA ASP A 519 -16.78 6.73 -23.88
C ASP A 519 -17.16 7.47 -22.59
N THR A 520 -17.02 8.79 -22.56
CA THR A 520 -17.29 9.57 -21.33
C THR A 520 -18.76 9.52 -20.92
N SER A 521 -19.67 9.41 -21.88
CA SER A 521 -21.12 9.32 -21.66
C SER A 521 -21.55 7.99 -21.02
N ASP A 522 -20.73 6.94 -21.13
CA ASP A 522 -20.93 5.69 -20.40
C ASP A 522 -20.81 5.86 -18.87
N TYR A 523 -20.06 6.87 -18.42
CA TYR A 523 -19.80 7.19 -17.01
C TYR A 523 -20.70 8.31 -16.50
N ILE A 524 -20.67 9.47 -17.17
CA ILE A 524 -21.48 10.66 -16.83
C ILE A 524 -22.16 11.16 -18.10
N HIS A 525 -23.48 11.07 -18.14
CA HIS A 525 -24.25 11.65 -19.24
C HIS A 525 -24.07 13.17 -19.30
N GLY A 526 -23.57 13.68 -20.43
CA GLY A 526 -23.27 15.10 -20.60
C GLY A 526 -21.93 15.53 -19.99
N ALA A 527 -21.01 14.58 -19.79
CA ALA A 527 -19.61 14.90 -19.49
C ALA A 527 -19.06 15.92 -20.50
N LYS A 528 -18.27 16.87 -20.01
CA LYS A 528 -17.68 17.95 -20.82
C LYS A 528 -16.16 17.88 -20.87
N SER A 529 -15.55 17.45 -19.77
CA SER A 529 -14.10 17.42 -19.61
C SER A 529 -13.64 16.13 -18.96
N VAL A 530 -12.41 15.73 -19.27
CA VAL A 530 -11.69 14.67 -18.58
C VAL A 530 -10.38 15.24 -18.05
N ILE A 531 -10.23 15.25 -16.73
CA ILE A 531 -8.99 15.63 -16.06
C ILE A 531 -8.12 14.39 -15.94
N ILE A 532 -6.86 14.48 -16.33
CA ILE A 532 -5.87 13.41 -16.16
C ILE A 532 -4.85 13.88 -15.14
N ALA A 533 -4.71 13.15 -14.03
CA ALA A 533 -3.64 13.37 -13.07
C ALA A 533 -2.61 12.24 -13.20
N GLY A 534 -1.33 12.62 -13.18
CA GLY A 534 -0.20 11.70 -13.28
C GLY A 534 0.67 11.72 -12.03
N LEU A 535 1.21 10.57 -11.68
CA LEU A 535 2.10 10.38 -10.52
C LEU A 535 3.30 9.55 -10.97
N HIS A 536 4.51 10.12 -10.82
CA HIS A 536 5.75 9.40 -11.08
C HIS A 536 6.10 8.46 -9.92
N TYR A 537 6.83 7.38 -10.21
CA TYR A 537 7.41 6.50 -9.20
C TYR A 537 8.94 6.54 -9.26
N PRO A 538 9.63 6.20 -8.15
CA PRO A 538 11.09 6.16 -8.16
C PRO A 538 11.62 5.26 -9.27
N VAL A 539 12.52 5.78 -10.10
CA VAL A 539 13.13 5.06 -11.23
C VAL A 539 14.16 4.05 -10.74
N THR A 540 14.77 4.27 -9.57
CA THR A 540 15.84 3.40 -9.05
C THR A 540 15.38 1.93 -8.90
N PRO A 541 14.18 1.59 -8.35
CA PRO A 541 13.61 0.24 -8.41
C PRO A 541 13.53 -0.37 -9.82
N VAL A 542 13.20 0.42 -10.85
CA VAL A 542 13.19 -0.01 -12.27
C VAL A 542 14.60 -0.37 -12.71
N GLU A 543 15.57 0.49 -12.42
CA GLU A 543 16.97 0.28 -12.75
C GLU A 543 17.59 -0.93 -12.04
N ARG A 544 17.03 -1.35 -10.90
CA ARG A 544 17.59 -2.40 -10.05
C ARG A 544 16.86 -3.74 -10.13
N LEU A 545 15.69 -3.79 -10.77
CA LEU A 545 14.91 -5.02 -10.92
C LEU A 545 15.77 -6.15 -11.48
N GLY A 546 15.79 -7.29 -10.77
CA GLY A 546 16.45 -8.51 -11.22
C GLY A 546 17.97 -8.43 -11.37
N LYS A 547 18.61 -7.31 -10.99
CA LYS A 547 20.06 -7.15 -11.12
C LYS A 547 20.82 -7.69 -9.90
N PRO A 548 22.02 -8.28 -10.09
CA PRO A 548 22.86 -8.70 -8.97
C PRO A 548 23.31 -7.51 -8.12
N PRO A 549 23.65 -7.71 -6.83
CA PRO A 549 23.73 -9.02 -6.17
C PRO A 549 22.43 -9.61 -5.63
N ALA A 550 21.40 -8.81 -5.30
CA ALA A 550 20.17 -9.32 -4.69
C ALA A 550 19.18 -9.93 -5.69
N GLU A 551 19.15 -9.42 -6.93
CA GLU A 551 18.17 -9.83 -7.94
C GLU A 551 16.73 -9.73 -7.38
N ALA A 552 16.45 -8.59 -6.75
CA ALA A 552 15.16 -8.29 -6.12
C ALA A 552 14.15 -7.78 -7.15
N ILE A 553 12.89 -8.13 -6.96
CA ILE A 553 11.74 -7.64 -7.74
C ILE A 553 10.72 -6.90 -6.87
N GLY A 554 10.70 -7.18 -5.57
CA GLY A 554 9.76 -6.59 -4.64
C GLY A 554 9.70 -5.07 -4.67
N PRO A 555 10.84 -4.34 -4.71
CA PRO A 555 10.82 -2.89 -4.74
C PRO A 555 10.14 -2.32 -5.99
N TYR A 556 10.28 -2.96 -7.15
CA TYR A 556 9.58 -2.54 -8.37
C TYR A 556 8.08 -2.74 -8.23
N VAL A 557 7.64 -3.96 -7.89
CA VAL A 557 6.21 -4.27 -7.73
C VAL A 557 5.56 -3.36 -6.69
N PHE A 558 6.28 -3.07 -5.61
CA PHE A 558 5.87 -2.11 -4.59
C PHE A 558 5.58 -0.73 -5.15
N VAL A 559 6.55 -0.10 -5.81
CA VAL A 559 6.33 1.27 -6.32
C VAL A 559 5.22 1.33 -7.35
N GLN A 560 4.97 0.24 -8.10
CA GLN A 560 3.85 0.19 -9.06
C GLN A 560 2.47 0.20 -8.38
N TYR A 561 2.23 -0.67 -7.40
CA TYR A 561 0.91 -0.71 -6.74
C TYR A 561 0.68 0.50 -5.83
N GLU A 562 1.73 1.03 -5.20
CA GLU A 562 1.61 2.19 -4.31
C GLU A 562 1.30 3.46 -5.11
N THR A 563 1.91 3.60 -6.31
CA THR A 563 1.56 4.69 -7.25
C THR A 563 0.08 4.63 -7.61
N ASN A 564 -0.47 3.44 -7.88
CA ASN A 564 -1.89 3.28 -8.18
C ASN A 564 -2.75 3.75 -7.00
N TRP A 565 -2.46 3.32 -5.77
CA TRP A 565 -3.26 3.73 -4.60
C TRP A 565 -3.21 5.22 -4.33
N LEU A 566 -2.04 5.85 -4.46
CA LEU A 566 -1.90 7.30 -4.32
C LEU A 566 -2.63 8.06 -5.43
N LEU A 567 -2.61 7.56 -6.67
CA LEU A 567 -3.43 8.09 -7.77
C LEU A 567 -4.92 7.98 -7.48
N GLY A 568 -5.37 6.88 -6.87
CA GLY A 568 -6.74 6.75 -6.39
C GLY A 568 -7.11 7.78 -5.33
N GLN A 569 -6.21 8.06 -4.38
CA GLN A 569 -6.41 9.13 -3.39
C GLN A 569 -6.50 10.51 -4.08
N ILE A 570 -5.59 10.82 -5.01
CA ILE A 570 -5.62 12.07 -5.79
C ILE A 570 -6.94 12.19 -6.57
N GLY A 571 -7.34 11.15 -7.31
CA GLY A 571 -8.58 11.13 -8.07
C GLY A 571 -9.81 11.30 -7.17
N TYR A 572 -9.80 10.65 -6.01
CA TYR A 572 -10.84 10.79 -5.00
C TYR A 572 -10.96 12.22 -4.46
N SER A 573 -9.83 12.85 -4.09
CA SER A 573 -9.83 14.25 -3.61
C SER A 573 -10.32 15.22 -4.69
N ILE A 574 -9.94 15.02 -5.96
CA ILE A 574 -10.43 15.84 -7.08
C ILE A 574 -11.93 15.66 -7.27
N CYS A 575 -12.45 14.41 -7.22
CA CYS A 575 -13.88 14.15 -7.29
C CYS A 575 -14.64 14.83 -6.15
N GLN A 576 -14.17 14.71 -4.91
CA GLN A 576 -14.78 15.40 -3.77
C GLN A 576 -14.79 16.92 -3.95
N ALA A 577 -13.69 17.50 -4.45
CA ALA A 577 -13.61 18.94 -4.68
C ALA A 577 -14.63 19.41 -5.72
N LEU A 578 -14.74 18.70 -6.85
CA LEU A 578 -15.72 18.98 -7.90
C LEU A 578 -17.16 18.83 -7.39
N GLU A 579 -17.46 17.76 -6.65
CA GLU A 579 -18.78 17.54 -6.04
C GLU A 579 -19.15 18.67 -5.08
N ASN A 580 -18.21 19.11 -4.24
CA ASN A 580 -18.42 20.23 -3.32
C ASN A 580 -18.65 21.57 -4.02
N MET A 581 -18.19 21.71 -5.28
CA MET A 581 -18.42 22.88 -6.14
C MET A 581 -19.65 22.71 -7.05
N GLY A 582 -20.41 21.62 -6.90
CA GLY A 582 -21.67 21.39 -7.61
C GLY A 582 -21.54 20.68 -8.95
N HIS A 583 -20.39 20.07 -9.23
CA HIS A 583 -20.13 19.30 -10.45
C HIS A 583 -20.20 17.79 -10.18
N LYS A 584 -20.64 17.03 -11.19
CA LYS A 584 -20.53 15.57 -11.13
C LYS A 584 -19.11 15.17 -11.51
N ALA A 585 -18.53 14.23 -10.77
CA ALA A 585 -17.22 13.71 -11.07
C ALA A 585 -17.10 12.23 -10.72
N ILE A 586 -16.37 11.48 -11.53
CA ILE A 586 -15.97 10.11 -11.20
C ILE A 586 -14.57 9.82 -11.71
N PHE A 587 -13.75 9.14 -10.91
CA PHE A 587 -12.45 8.66 -11.35
C PHE A 587 -12.51 7.21 -11.82
N THR A 588 -11.63 6.86 -12.76
CA THR A 588 -11.36 5.49 -13.17
C THR A 588 -9.90 5.32 -13.53
N TYR A 589 -9.37 4.12 -13.29
CA TYR A 589 -8.03 3.75 -13.72
C TYR A 589 -7.95 3.37 -15.19
N ASN A 590 -9.06 3.16 -15.90
CA ASN A 590 -9.03 2.66 -17.29
C ASN A 590 -10.26 3.15 -18.07
N LEU A 591 -10.33 4.45 -18.37
CA LEU A 591 -11.51 5.12 -18.92
C LEU A 591 -12.00 4.47 -20.20
N THR A 592 -11.17 4.40 -21.24
CA THR A 592 -11.59 3.77 -22.51
C THR A 592 -11.72 2.25 -22.43
N GLY A 593 -11.28 1.63 -21.33
CA GLY A 593 -11.20 0.18 -21.22
C GLY A 593 -10.15 -0.42 -22.16
N ALA A 594 -9.12 0.35 -22.56
CA ALA A 594 -8.06 -0.08 -23.48
C ALA A 594 -6.91 -0.82 -22.77
N GLY A 595 -6.65 -0.54 -21.50
CA GLY A 595 -5.61 -1.23 -20.73
C GLY A 595 -6.06 -2.56 -20.13
N SER A 596 -5.22 -3.10 -19.24
CA SER A 596 -5.47 -4.27 -18.39
C SER A 596 -4.95 -4.01 -16.96
N VAL A 597 -4.67 -5.08 -16.23
CA VAL A 597 -4.16 -5.05 -14.86
C VAL A 597 -2.96 -5.99 -14.70
N VAL A 598 -2.11 -5.67 -13.73
CA VAL A 598 -0.95 -6.47 -13.35
C VAL A 598 -1.20 -7.12 -11.98
N GLY A 599 -0.71 -8.34 -11.79
CA GLY A 599 -0.78 -9.07 -10.53
C GLY A 599 0.25 -8.56 -9.53
N SER A 600 -0.17 -8.31 -8.29
CA SER A 600 0.75 -8.03 -7.18
C SER A 600 0.36 -8.79 -5.90
N PRO A 601 1.25 -8.82 -4.88
CA PRO A 601 0.90 -9.35 -3.55
C PRO A 601 -0.16 -8.54 -2.80
N ARG A 602 -0.56 -7.38 -3.33
CA ARG A 602 -1.63 -6.52 -2.81
C ARG A 602 -2.88 -6.53 -3.69
N GLY A 603 -2.99 -7.49 -4.61
CA GLY A 603 -4.09 -7.58 -5.58
C GLY A 603 -3.70 -7.02 -6.95
N PHE A 604 -4.70 -6.73 -7.77
CA PHE A 604 -4.48 -6.18 -9.11
C PHE A 604 -4.31 -4.65 -9.06
N PHE A 605 -3.41 -4.13 -9.90
CA PHE A 605 -3.27 -2.69 -10.14
C PHE A 605 -3.32 -2.41 -11.65
N ALA A 606 -3.68 -1.19 -12.05
CA ALA A 606 -3.81 -0.83 -13.46
C ALA A 606 -2.43 -0.79 -14.14
N ASP A 607 -2.35 -1.40 -15.32
CA ASP A 607 -1.08 -1.54 -16.03
C ASP A 607 -0.59 -0.22 -16.66
N ALA A 608 0.56 -0.29 -17.31
CA ALA A 608 1.22 0.85 -17.95
C ALA A 608 0.48 1.54 -19.09
N THR A 609 -0.56 0.92 -19.62
CA THR A 609 -1.29 1.37 -20.80
C THR A 609 -2.62 2.04 -20.45
N CYS A 610 -3.07 1.86 -19.21
CA CYS A 610 -4.25 2.48 -18.64
C CYS A 610 -4.17 4.02 -18.63
N ASN A 611 -5.22 4.68 -19.14
CA ASN A 611 -5.38 6.14 -19.24
C ASN A 611 -4.30 6.88 -20.06
N THR A 612 -3.53 6.17 -20.90
CA THR A 612 -2.40 6.78 -21.63
C THR A 612 -2.82 7.55 -22.87
N LEU A 613 -3.87 7.11 -23.57
CA LEU A 613 -4.42 7.84 -24.72
C LEU A 613 -5.10 9.13 -24.25
N GLU A 614 -5.75 9.06 -23.10
CA GLU A 614 -6.39 10.17 -22.43
C GLU A 614 -5.35 11.18 -21.93
N ALA A 615 -4.22 10.71 -21.37
CA ALA A 615 -3.09 11.56 -21.01
C ALA A 615 -2.47 12.27 -22.23
N VAL A 616 -2.34 11.59 -23.37
CA VAL A 616 -1.89 12.22 -24.63
C VAL A 616 -2.90 13.27 -25.11
N ALA A 617 -4.20 12.97 -25.05
CA ALA A 617 -5.27 13.91 -25.39
C ALA A 617 -5.28 15.14 -24.48
N ALA A 618 -4.86 14.97 -23.22
CA ALA A 618 -4.68 16.03 -22.23
C ALA A 618 -3.32 16.75 -22.32
N GLY A 619 -2.54 16.49 -23.37
CA GLY A 619 -1.28 17.18 -23.63
C GLY A 619 -0.09 16.77 -22.76
N LEU A 620 -0.23 15.76 -21.89
CA LEU A 620 0.78 15.42 -20.88
C LEU A 620 2.06 14.81 -21.45
N GLY A 621 2.02 14.26 -22.66
CA GLY A 621 3.18 13.67 -23.29
C GLY A 621 2.83 12.94 -24.58
N THR A 622 3.71 12.02 -24.98
CA THR A 622 3.66 11.37 -26.29
C THR A 622 3.62 9.86 -26.13
N LEU A 623 2.85 9.15 -26.96
CA LEU A 623 2.70 7.70 -26.80
C LEU A 623 3.95 6.94 -27.27
N ALA A 624 4.47 6.04 -26.42
CA ALA A 624 5.53 5.11 -26.75
C ALA A 624 4.97 3.76 -27.24
N LEU A 625 5.80 2.98 -27.96
CA LEU A 625 5.37 1.69 -28.53
C LEU A 625 4.99 0.62 -27.48
N ASN A 626 5.46 0.74 -26.24
CA ASN A 626 5.03 -0.15 -25.15
C ASN A 626 3.67 0.25 -24.56
N GLY A 627 3.04 1.31 -25.08
CA GLY A 627 1.75 1.83 -24.63
C GLY A 627 1.84 2.82 -23.48
N SER A 628 3.03 3.11 -22.94
CA SER A 628 3.21 4.16 -21.93
C SER A 628 3.32 5.56 -22.55
N VAL A 629 3.12 6.60 -21.74
CA VAL A 629 3.32 8.00 -22.17
C VAL A 629 4.75 8.40 -21.84
N ASN A 630 5.46 8.96 -22.81
CA ASN A 630 6.73 9.63 -22.62
C ASN A 630 6.50 11.11 -22.32
N THR A 631 6.86 11.52 -21.11
CA THR A 631 6.81 12.90 -20.59
C THR A 631 8.22 13.49 -20.56
N ASP A 632 8.34 14.81 -20.61
CA ASP A 632 9.65 15.47 -20.63
C ASP A 632 10.45 15.23 -19.33
N GLU A 633 9.76 15.31 -18.18
CA GLU A 633 10.39 15.24 -16.86
C GLU A 633 10.66 13.82 -16.38
N TYR A 634 9.72 12.89 -16.59
CA TYR A 634 9.76 11.55 -15.99
C TYR A 634 9.93 10.42 -17.02
N GLY A 635 9.92 10.73 -18.32
CA GLY A 635 9.97 9.72 -19.37
C GLY A 635 8.70 8.88 -19.29
N ILE A 636 8.83 7.56 -19.12
CA ILE A 636 7.68 6.64 -18.97
C ILE A 636 7.40 6.21 -17.52
N HIS A 637 8.10 6.78 -16.53
CA HIS A 637 8.08 6.32 -15.14
C HIS A 637 6.96 6.93 -14.30
N GLN A 638 5.75 6.93 -14.86
CA GLN A 638 4.54 7.45 -14.23
C GLN A 638 3.31 6.63 -14.62
N ARG A 639 2.23 6.80 -13.84
CA ARG A 639 0.90 6.24 -14.09
C ARG A 639 -0.14 7.36 -14.07
N PHE A 640 -1.35 7.09 -14.56
CA PHE A 640 -2.40 8.09 -14.70
C PHE A 640 -3.76 7.63 -14.14
N ILE A 641 -4.48 8.58 -13.56
CA ILE A 641 -5.90 8.44 -13.19
C ILE A 641 -6.71 9.44 -14.03
N ALA A 642 -7.87 9.00 -14.54
CA ALA A 642 -8.78 9.84 -15.30
C ALA A 642 -9.99 10.20 -14.45
N ILE A 643 -10.37 11.47 -14.45
CA ILE A 643 -11.55 12.01 -13.77
C ILE A 643 -12.49 12.59 -14.83
N ILE A 644 -13.64 11.94 -15.02
CA ILE A 644 -14.70 12.37 -15.92
C ILE A 644 -15.59 13.35 -15.18
N THR A 645 -15.94 14.49 -15.78
CA THR A 645 -16.79 15.50 -15.15
C THR A 645 -17.68 16.26 -16.13
N ASP A 646 -18.82 16.76 -15.62
CA ASP A 646 -19.68 17.71 -16.32
C ASP A 646 -19.21 19.18 -16.20
N ALA A 647 -18.13 19.43 -15.44
CA ALA A 647 -17.47 20.72 -15.40
C ALA A 647 -16.88 21.07 -16.77
N GLU A 648 -17.09 22.31 -17.21
CA GLU A 648 -16.52 22.84 -18.44
C GLU A 648 -15.15 23.45 -18.14
N LEU A 649 -14.10 22.80 -18.60
CA LEU A 649 -12.72 23.20 -18.39
C LEU A 649 -12.03 23.39 -19.74
N GLU A 650 -11.15 24.38 -19.83
CA GLU A 650 -10.38 24.63 -21.06
C GLU A 650 -9.43 23.44 -21.34
N PRO A 651 -9.57 22.75 -22.48
CA PRO A 651 -8.70 21.63 -22.83
C PRO A 651 -7.26 22.08 -23.14
N ASP A 652 -6.31 21.26 -22.74
CA ASP A 652 -4.91 21.42 -23.10
C ASP A 652 -4.64 20.92 -24.53
N GLN A 653 -3.55 21.42 -25.13
CA GLN A 653 -3.19 21.07 -26.50
C GLN A 653 -2.49 19.72 -26.54
N VAL A 654 -2.86 18.88 -27.51
CA VAL A 654 -2.23 17.58 -27.74
C VAL A 654 -0.77 17.80 -28.16
N SER A 655 0.15 17.17 -27.43
CA SER A 655 1.58 17.24 -27.73
C SER A 655 1.92 16.47 -29.01
N VAL A 656 2.51 17.16 -29.98
CA VAL A 656 3.02 16.52 -31.21
C VAL A 656 4.34 15.83 -30.87
N GLY A 657 4.31 14.51 -30.72
CA GLY A 657 5.51 13.74 -30.41
C GLY A 657 6.47 13.57 -31.59
N ASN A 658 7.62 12.94 -31.29
CA ASN A 658 8.59 12.51 -32.30
C ASN A 658 8.59 10.97 -32.44
N PRO A 659 7.65 10.40 -33.22
CA PRO A 659 7.42 8.95 -33.30
C PRO A 659 8.61 8.17 -33.88
N ASP A 660 9.50 8.83 -34.63
CA ASP A 660 10.67 8.21 -35.26
C ASP A 660 11.66 7.64 -34.21
N THR A 661 11.73 8.28 -33.04
CA THR A 661 12.61 7.85 -31.94
C THR A 661 12.25 6.47 -31.38
N CYS A 662 10.96 6.11 -31.37
CA CYS A 662 10.50 4.81 -30.87
C CYS A 662 10.58 3.71 -31.94
N SER A 663 10.24 4.04 -33.18
CA SER A 663 10.13 3.05 -34.28
C SER A 663 11.47 2.36 -34.60
N GLU A 664 12.59 3.06 -34.40
CA GLU A 664 13.95 2.51 -34.57
C GLU A 664 14.43 1.67 -33.35
N CYS A 665 13.93 1.95 -32.14
CA CYS A 665 14.44 1.36 -30.89
C CYS A 665 14.00 -0.09 -30.67
N ARG A 666 12.68 -0.37 -30.69
CA ARG A 666 12.04 -1.69 -30.55
C ARG A 666 12.39 -2.54 -29.30
N LYS A 667 13.19 -2.05 -28.35
CA LYS A 667 13.61 -2.81 -27.15
C LYS A 667 12.46 -3.39 -26.33
N CYS A 668 11.34 -2.66 -26.21
CA CYS A 668 10.17 -3.15 -25.50
C CYS A 668 9.51 -4.36 -26.18
N ILE A 669 9.51 -4.41 -27.51
CA ILE A 669 9.00 -5.53 -28.30
C ILE A 669 9.91 -6.73 -28.14
N ASP A 670 11.21 -6.52 -28.25
CA ASP A 670 12.21 -7.59 -28.17
C ASP A 670 12.31 -8.20 -26.76
N ALA A 671 12.09 -7.39 -25.73
CA ALA A 671 12.09 -7.83 -24.33
C ALA A 671 10.78 -8.47 -23.87
N CYS A 672 9.70 -8.41 -24.65
CA CYS A 672 8.40 -8.94 -24.24
C CYS A 672 8.40 -10.48 -24.24
N PRO A 673 8.34 -11.14 -23.08
CA PRO A 673 8.52 -12.60 -23.00
C PRO A 673 7.37 -13.35 -23.67
N THR A 674 6.20 -12.73 -23.72
CA THR A 674 5.01 -13.30 -24.34
C THR A 674 4.77 -12.75 -25.73
N ARG A 675 5.62 -11.88 -26.29
CA ARG A 675 5.43 -11.27 -27.62
C ARG A 675 4.04 -10.61 -27.79
N ALA A 676 3.54 -9.99 -26.73
CA ALA A 676 2.26 -9.27 -26.71
C ALA A 676 2.29 -7.98 -27.57
N LEU A 677 3.48 -7.45 -27.85
CA LEU A 677 3.68 -6.27 -28.69
C LEU A 677 4.08 -6.69 -30.11
N ASN A 678 3.23 -6.43 -31.10
CA ASN A 678 3.49 -6.78 -32.50
C ASN A 678 3.49 -5.54 -33.40
N ALA A 679 4.68 -5.07 -33.79
CA ALA A 679 4.84 -3.86 -34.61
C ALA A 679 4.11 -3.87 -35.97
N LYS A 680 3.62 -5.03 -36.46
CA LYS A 680 2.81 -5.09 -37.69
C LYS A 680 1.38 -4.59 -37.48
N GLU A 681 0.93 -4.51 -36.23
CA GLU A 681 -0.42 -4.08 -35.83
C GLU A 681 -0.47 -2.58 -35.48
N ILE A 682 0.59 -1.82 -35.77
CA ILE A 682 0.58 -0.37 -35.54
C ILE A 682 -0.48 0.27 -36.43
N VAL A 683 -1.33 1.08 -35.80
CA VAL A 683 -2.36 1.90 -36.44
C VAL A 683 -2.15 3.37 -36.10
N GLU A 684 -2.86 4.25 -36.79
CA GLU A 684 -2.83 5.68 -36.55
C GLU A 684 -4.15 6.12 -35.92
N LEU A 685 -4.09 6.75 -34.75
CA LEU A 685 -5.23 7.39 -34.09
C LEU A 685 -5.23 8.89 -34.38
N ASP A 686 -6.41 9.46 -34.58
CA ASP A 686 -6.61 10.91 -34.58
C ASP A 686 -6.99 11.36 -33.17
N ILE A 687 -6.09 12.10 -32.51
CA ILE A 687 -6.29 12.64 -31.16
C ILE A 687 -6.23 14.15 -31.26
N GLY A 688 -7.39 14.81 -31.17
CA GLY A 688 -7.48 16.27 -31.26
C GLY A 688 -6.92 16.86 -32.57
N GLY A 689 -7.02 16.13 -33.69
CA GLY A 689 -6.44 16.54 -34.98
C GLY A 689 -4.97 16.15 -35.18
N VAL A 690 -4.33 15.56 -34.17
CA VAL A 690 -2.95 15.06 -34.22
C VAL A 690 -2.96 13.57 -34.52
N LYS A 691 -2.13 13.14 -35.48
CA LYS A 691 -1.95 11.72 -35.81
C LYS A 691 -0.96 11.07 -34.84
N VAL A 692 -1.44 10.11 -34.07
CA VAL A 692 -0.67 9.41 -33.02
C VAL A 692 -0.55 7.93 -33.37
N PRO A 693 0.67 7.40 -33.58
CA PRO A 693 0.88 5.98 -33.75
C PRO A 693 0.49 5.22 -32.48
N TYR A 694 -0.35 4.20 -32.64
CA TYR A 694 -0.84 3.35 -31.56
C TYR A 694 -0.56 1.89 -31.88
N LEU A 695 0.05 1.20 -30.93
CA LEU A 695 0.26 -0.25 -30.99
C LEU A 695 -0.67 -0.94 -29.99
N PRO A 696 -1.77 -1.57 -30.46
CA PRO A 696 -2.62 -2.37 -29.59
C PRO A 696 -1.84 -3.53 -28.98
N VAL A 697 -1.89 -3.67 -27.65
CA VAL A 697 -1.30 -4.79 -26.93
C VAL A 697 -2.21 -6.02 -27.04
N ASP A 698 -1.65 -7.18 -27.38
CA ASP A 698 -2.35 -8.45 -27.20
C ASP A 698 -2.47 -8.74 -25.70
N VAL A 699 -3.62 -8.38 -25.14
CA VAL A 699 -3.90 -8.44 -23.71
C VAL A 699 -3.83 -9.85 -23.15
N ASN A 700 -4.24 -10.88 -23.89
CA ASN A 700 -4.26 -12.23 -23.34
C ASN A 700 -2.84 -12.78 -23.22
N ARG A 701 -1.96 -12.41 -24.18
CA ARG A 701 -0.53 -12.70 -24.09
C ARG A 701 0.15 -11.86 -23.01
N CYS A 702 -0.23 -10.60 -22.84
CA CYS A 702 0.29 -9.75 -21.76
C CYS A 702 -0.09 -10.30 -20.38
N ASP A 703 -1.39 -10.53 -20.15
CA ASP A 703 -1.96 -11.05 -18.89
C ASP A 703 -1.33 -12.40 -18.50
N TRP A 704 -0.96 -13.25 -19.46
CA TRP A 704 -0.23 -14.50 -19.19
C TRP A 704 1.02 -14.26 -18.33
N ALA A 705 1.79 -13.22 -18.66
CA ALA A 705 2.96 -12.81 -17.90
C ALA A 705 2.62 -11.89 -16.73
N SER A 706 2.02 -10.74 -17.00
CA SER A 706 1.93 -9.65 -16.02
C SER A 706 0.88 -9.88 -14.94
N LYS A 707 -0.28 -10.44 -15.32
CA LYS A 707 -1.42 -10.66 -14.43
C LYS A 707 -1.36 -11.99 -13.70
N TYR A 708 -1.03 -13.05 -14.43
CA TYR A 708 -1.01 -14.42 -13.90
C TYR A 708 0.39 -14.92 -13.55
N ALA A 709 1.46 -14.16 -13.82
CA ALA A 709 2.84 -14.53 -13.47
C ALA A 709 3.22 -15.96 -13.90
N LEU A 710 2.78 -16.38 -15.10
CA LEU A 710 2.95 -17.75 -15.59
C LEU A 710 4.30 -18.01 -16.24
N THR A 711 5.10 -16.99 -16.53
CA THR A 711 6.44 -17.14 -17.13
C THR A 711 7.52 -16.59 -16.21
N ASP A 712 8.68 -17.24 -16.23
CA ASP A 712 9.84 -16.83 -15.44
C ASP A 712 10.54 -15.56 -15.92
N GLU A 713 10.39 -15.27 -17.21
CA GLU A 713 11.15 -14.25 -17.91
C GLU A 713 10.68 -12.84 -17.51
N ASP A 714 9.42 -12.69 -17.09
CA ASP A 714 8.88 -11.42 -16.60
C ASP A 714 9.11 -11.20 -15.10
N GLY A 715 9.94 -12.04 -14.46
CA GLY A 715 10.58 -11.71 -13.19
C GLY A 715 10.05 -12.42 -11.94
N ASN A 716 8.99 -13.23 -12.01
CA ASN A 716 8.47 -13.98 -10.85
C ASN A 716 9.54 -14.89 -10.18
N LYS A 717 10.55 -15.35 -10.94
CA LYS A 717 11.73 -16.09 -10.44
C LYS A 717 12.55 -15.31 -9.43
N PHE A 718 12.55 -13.98 -9.54
CA PHE A 718 13.17 -13.09 -8.56
C PHE A 718 12.35 -12.98 -7.27
N GLY A 719 11.14 -13.52 -7.19
CA GLY A 719 10.39 -13.73 -5.95
C GLY A 719 10.60 -15.11 -5.32
N GLY A 720 11.38 -15.99 -5.95
CA GLY A 720 11.51 -17.41 -5.57
C GLY A 720 10.37 -18.30 -6.09
N ASN A 721 9.49 -17.76 -6.95
CA ASN A 721 8.49 -18.57 -7.65
C ASN A 721 9.17 -19.38 -8.77
N VAL A 722 8.81 -20.65 -8.90
CA VAL A 722 9.36 -21.59 -9.89
C VAL A 722 8.40 -21.88 -11.05
N THR A 723 7.21 -21.24 -11.07
CA THR A 723 6.27 -21.36 -12.19
C THR A 723 6.87 -20.76 -13.46
N ASP A 724 7.06 -21.62 -14.46
CA ASP A 724 7.47 -21.24 -15.82
C ASP A 724 6.72 -22.06 -16.88
N ILE A 725 5.72 -21.41 -17.48
CA ILE A 725 4.82 -21.99 -18.46
C ILE A 725 4.85 -21.03 -19.67
N PRO A 726 5.47 -21.44 -20.79
CA PRO A 726 5.57 -20.60 -21.97
C PRO A 726 4.20 -20.18 -22.50
N CYS A 727 4.08 -18.92 -22.92
CA CYS A 727 2.86 -18.41 -23.52
C CYS A 727 2.65 -19.05 -24.91
N PRO A 728 1.49 -19.71 -25.17
CA PRO A 728 1.19 -20.31 -26.47
C PRO A 728 1.05 -19.24 -27.55
N TYR A 729 1.07 -19.62 -28.83
CA TYR A 729 0.85 -18.66 -29.93
C TYR A 729 -0.57 -18.05 -29.92
N GLU A 730 -1.57 -18.84 -29.54
CA GLU A 730 -2.93 -18.38 -29.32
C GLU A 730 -3.32 -18.75 -27.89
N VAL A 731 -3.77 -17.76 -27.11
CA VAL A 731 -4.27 -17.99 -25.74
C VAL A 731 -5.74 -18.39 -25.85
N THR A 732 -6.11 -19.52 -25.25
CA THR A 732 -7.48 -20.04 -25.23
C THR A 732 -7.90 -20.31 -23.79
N SER A 733 -9.20 -20.48 -23.55
CA SER A 733 -9.71 -20.83 -22.22
C SER A 733 -9.10 -22.12 -21.68
N GLU A 734 -8.89 -23.11 -22.55
CA GLU A 734 -8.38 -24.43 -22.19
C GLU A 734 -6.91 -24.38 -21.79
N ASN A 735 -6.08 -23.65 -22.55
CA ASN A 735 -4.65 -23.56 -22.23
C ASN A 735 -4.38 -22.66 -21.02
N LEU A 736 -5.18 -21.61 -20.80
CA LEU A 736 -5.11 -20.80 -19.59
C LEU A 736 -5.55 -21.58 -18.35
N ASP A 737 -6.67 -22.32 -18.42
CA ASP A 737 -7.11 -23.20 -17.32
C ASP A 737 -6.02 -24.23 -16.96
N ALA A 738 -5.45 -24.89 -17.97
CA ALA A 738 -4.40 -25.88 -17.77
C ALA A 738 -3.13 -25.27 -17.18
N ALA A 739 -2.75 -24.05 -17.58
CA ALA A 739 -1.58 -23.36 -17.04
C ALA A 739 -1.77 -22.92 -15.58
N LEU A 740 -2.91 -22.31 -15.25
CA LEU A 740 -3.18 -21.84 -13.89
C LEU A 740 -3.20 -22.96 -12.86
N ARG A 741 -3.65 -24.17 -13.24
CA ARG A 741 -3.62 -25.36 -12.36
C ARG A 741 -2.22 -25.85 -12.02
N GLN A 742 -1.20 -25.44 -12.77
CA GLN A 742 0.19 -25.79 -12.55
C GLN A 742 0.95 -24.75 -11.70
N GLN A 743 0.29 -23.64 -11.33
CA GLN A 743 0.91 -22.62 -10.49
C GLN A 743 1.30 -23.17 -9.11
N ASP A 744 2.35 -22.59 -8.57
CA ASP A 744 2.78 -22.83 -7.20
C ASP A 744 1.71 -22.39 -6.17
N TYR A 745 1.35 -23.26 -5.23
CA TYR A 745 0.24 -23.03 -4.30
C TYR A 745 0.54 -21.91 -3.30
N VAL A 746 1.82 -21.69 -2.99
CA VAL A 746 2.28 -20.64 -2.06
C VAL A 746 2.35 -19.29 -2.79
N TYR A 747 2.76 -19.27 -4.05
CA TYR A 747 3.00 -18.02 -4.78
C TYR A 747 1.83 -17.54 -5.65
N LYS A 748 0.84 -18.39 -5.96
CA LYS A 748 -0.30 -18.05 -6.85
C LYS A 748 -1.05 -16.76 -6.46
N PHE A 749 -1.10 -16.42 -5.17
CA PHE A 749 -1.83 -15.25 -4.66
C PHE A 749 -0.92 -14.06 -4.33
N ARG A 750 0.40 -14.21 -4.56
CA ARG A 750 1.42 -13.16 -4.43
C ARG A 750 2.29 -13.09 -5.70
N PRO A 751 1.68 -12.89 -6.88
CA PRO A 751 2.44 -12.71 -8.10
C PRO A 751 3.36 -11.48 -7.95
N VAL A 752 4.58 -11.60 -8.48
CA VAL A 752 5.52 -10.48 -8.62
C VAL A 752 6.02 -10.50 -10.06
N THR A 753 5.82 -9.40 -10.78
CA THR A 753 6.12 -9.29 -12.21
C THR A 753 6.79 -7.95 -12.49
N GLY A 754 7.64 -7.93 -13.50
CA GLY A 754 8.56 -6.84 -13.77
C GLY A 754 8.13 -5.95 -14.93
N GLU A 755 7.12 -6.33 -15.72
CA GLU A 755 6.71 -5.60 -16.92
C GLU A 755 7.92 -5.29 -17.83
N SER A 756 8.53 -6.32 -18.42
CA SER A 756 9.81 -6.21 -19.15
C SER A 756 9.86 -5.13 -20.24
N CYS A 757 8.70 -4.76 -20.81
CA CYS A 757 8.57 -3.68 -21.79
C CYS A 757 8.81 -2.27 -21.19
N ILE A 758 8.66 -2.11 -19.88
CA ILE A 758 8.95 -0.88 -19.12
C ILE A 758 10.42 -0.88 -18.71
N ILE A 759 10.89 -1.96 -18.07
CA ILE A 759 12.26 -2.08 -17.56
C ILE A 759 13.33 -1.89 -18.63
N ASN A 760 13.07 -2.38 -19.85
CA ASN A 760 14.02 -2.31 -20.96
C ASN A 760 13.85 -1.07 -21.86
N CYS A 761 12.85 -0.22 -21.58
CA CYS A 761 12.64 1.00 -22.33
C CYS A 761 13.77 2.01 -22.01
N PRO A 762 14.41 2.63 -23.01
CA PRO A 762 15.45 3.63 -22.76
C PRO A 762 14.89 5.04 -22.49
N LEU A 763 13.57 5.23 -22.60
CA LEU A 763 12.92 6.52 -22.36
C LEU A 763 12.88 6.79 -20.86
N ASN A 764 13.89 7.52 -20.40
CA ASN A 764 13.98 8.05 -19.07
C ASN A 764 13.81 9.56 -19.14
N GLY A 765 13.16 10.13 -18.13
CA GLY A 765 12.98 11.56 -18.01
C GLY A 765 14.31 12.32 -17.91
N ALA A 766 14.30 13.59 -18.28
CA ALA A 766 15.43 14.48 -18.05
C ALA A 766 15.45 14.86 -16.56
N PHE A 767 16.12 14.06 -15.72
CA PHE A 767 16.42 14.49 -14.35
C PHE A 767 17.31 15.73 -14.42
N VAL A 768 16.69 16.91 -14.35
CA VAL A 768 17.38 18.17 -14.16
C VAL A 768 17.86 18.15 -12.71
N MET A 769 19.15 17.91 -12.52
CA MET A 769 19.80 18.19 -11.23
C MET A 769 19.45 19.64 -10.87
N ALA A 770 18.60 19.86 -9.87
CA ALA A 770 18.42 21.18 -9.31
C ALA A 770 19.78 21.63 -8.77
N GLU A 771 20.37 22.67 -9.38
CA GLU A 771 21.66 23.25 -8.99
C GLU A 771 21.67 23.80 -7.56
#